data_AF-A0A627WZS7-F1
#
_entry.id   AF-A0A627WZS7-F1
#
_cell.length_a   1.000
_cell.length_b   1.000
_cell.length_c   1.000
_cell.angle_alpha   90.00
_cell.angle_beta   90.00
_cell.angle_gamma   90.00
#
_symmetry.space_group_name_H-M   'P 1'
#
loop_
_entity.id
_entity.type
_entity.pdbx_description
1 polymer ?
#
loop_
_entity_poly.entity_id
_entity_poly.type
_entity_poly.pdbx_seq_one_letter_code
_entity_poly.pdbx_strand_id
1 'polypeptide(L)'
;MKAVIFAYHDMGCQGVQAVLDAGYEIAAIFTHADNPAENTFFGSVSRLAAGLGIPVYAPDNVNHPIWVDRIAELAPDIIFSFYYRNLLSEEILQLAPTGAFNLHGSLLPEYRGCAPLNWVLVNGESETGVTLHRMVKRADAGEIVASQRVAIAQDDVAITLHHKLCQAARQLLGSILPTMKCGDIPSVPQRESDATYYGRRRPEDGLIDWHKPVSTVHNLVRAVAAPWPGAFSYSGSQKFTIWSSRICPDAQGALPGSVISVSPLRVACADGALEIITGQVGDGITVQGSQLAQTLGLVAGARLNRPSAASGKRRIRVLILGVNGFIGNHLTERLLNEENYDVYGMDIGSNAISRFLLHPRFHFVEGDISIHSEWIEYHVKKCDVILPLVAIATPIEYTRNPLRVFELNFEENLRIIRYCVKYRKRVVFPSTSEVYGMCTDASFDEDKSNLIVGPVNKPRWIYSVSKQLLDRVIWAYGEKEGLRFTLFRPFNWMGPRLDSLNAARIGSSRAITQLILNLVEGSPIKLIDGGQQKRCFTDIRDGIEALFRIIVNDGDRCDGKIINIGNPDNEASIQELATLLLDSFDKHPLRCHFPPFAGFQIVESGSYYGKGYQDVAHRKPSINNAKRCLDWEPSIAMRDTVEETLDFFLRSVDIAERAS
;
A
#
# COMPACT_ATOMS: atom_id res chain seq x y z
N MET A 1 23.47 36.91 5.99
CA MET A 1 23.04 35.61 5.46
C MET A 1 21.59 35.71 5.06
N LYS A 2 21.29 35.34 3.82
CA LYS A 2 19.98 35.26 3.22
C LYS A 2 19.41 33.85 3.43
N ALA A 3 18.17 33.76 3.91
CA ALA A 3 17.53 32.51 4.27
C ALA A 3 16.24 32.28 3.46
N VAL A 4 16.02 31.03 3.08
CA VAL A 4 14.69 30.54 2.67
C VAL A 4 14.18 29.62 3.77
N ILE A 5 12.94 29.85 4.21
CA ILE A 5 12.36 29.13 5.34
C ILE A 5 11.19 28.28 4.88
N PHE A 6 11.15 27.04 5.35
CA PHE A 6 10.03 26.12 5.25
C PHE A 6 9.42 25.99 6.64
N ALA A 7 8.23 26.52 6.86
CA ALA A 7 7.68 26.66 8.21
C ALA A 7 6.19 26.37 8.26
N TYR A 8 5.74 25.81 9.37
CA TYR A 8 4.31 25.63 9.66
C TYR A 8 4.04 25.62 11.17
N HIS A 9 2.82 25.96 11.57
CA HIS A 9 2.37 25.94 12.97
C HIS A 9 3.16 26.90 13.89
N ASP A 10 2.92 26.82 15.21
CA ASP A 10 3.63 27.62 16.22
C ASP A 10 5.14 27.51 16.17
N MET A 11 5.69 26.31 15.93
CA MET A 11 7.13 26.10 15.78
C MET A 11 7.69 26.85 14.58
N GLY A 12 6.95 26.86 13.46
CA GLY A 12 7.24 27.70 12.32
C GLY A 12 7.24 29.19 12.67
N CYS A 13 6.24 29.66 13.42
CA CYS A 13 6.16 31.05 13.85
C CYS A 13 7.35 31.45 14.77
N GLN A 14 7.68 30.62 15.77
CA GLN A 14 8.82 30.86 16.65
C GLN A 14 10.14 30.83 15.88
N GLY A 15 10.29 29.90 14.94
CA GLY A 15 11.48 29.78 14.10
C GLY A 15 11.68 30.99 13.18
N VAL A 16 10.62 31.44 12.49
CA VAL A 16 10.66 32.66 11.65
C VAL A 16 11.05 33.87 12.49
N GLN A 17 10.44 34.05 13.67
CA GLN A 17 10.77 35.18 14.54
C GLN A 17 12.23 35.11 15.04
N ALA A 18 12.71 33.93 15.46
CA ALA A 18 14.08 33.77 15.94
C ALA A 18 15.12 34.05 14.83
N VAL A 19 14.83 33.66 13.58
CA VAL A 19 15.68 33.95 12.43
C VAL A 19 15.75 35.45 12.14
N LEU A 20 14.62 36.17 12.28
CA LEU A 20 14.59 37.63 12.17
C LEU A 20 15.34 38.32 13.30
N ASP A 21 15.14 37.88 14.55
CA ASP A 21 15.78 38.45 15.73
C ASP A 21 17.32 38.26 15.67
N ALA A 22 17.79 37.17 15.07
CA ALA A 22 19.22 36.94 14.78
C ALA A 22 19.74 37.77 13.57
N GLY A 23 18.86 38.51 12.90
CA GLY A 23 19.16 39.45 11.82
C GLY A 23 19.46 38.80 10.47
N TYR A 24 18.89 37.63 10.19
CA TYR A 24 18.93 37.06 8.83
C TYR A 24 17.98 37.81 7.89
N GLU A 25 18.30 37.85 6.61
CA GLU A 25 17.39 38.33 5.58
C GLU A 25 16.52 37.15 5.11
N ILE A 26 15.21 37.18 5.35
CA ILE A 26 14.31 36.12 4.88
C ILE A 26 13.81 36.46 3.48
N ALA A 27 14.27 35.70 2.49
CA ALA A 27 13.93 35.92 1.08
C ALA A 27 12.50 35.45 0.74
N ALA A 28 12.11 34.30 1.29
CA ALA A 28 10.77 33.74 1.13
C ALA A 28 10.47 32.72 2.23
N ILE A 29 9.18 32.51 2.48
CA ILE A 29 8.65 31.48 3.36
C ILE A 29 7.77 30.52 2.56
N PHE A 30 7.98 29.22 2.73
CA PHE A 30 7.13 28.15 2.21
C PHE A 30 6.35 27.52 3.37
N THR A 31 5.03 27.42 3.21
CA THR A 31 4.09 26.92 4.23
C THR A 31 3.06 25.98 3.58
N HIS A 32 2.03 25.60 4.34
CA HIS A 32 0.89 24.80 3.86
C HIS A 32 -0.42 25.59 4.00
N ALA A 33 -1.42 25.21 3.22
CA ALA A 33 -2.81 25.58 3.51
C ALA A 33 -3.30 24.77 4.73
N ASP A 34 -4.16 25.40 5.55
CA ASP A 34 -4.72 24.73 6.73
C ASP A 34 -5.72 23.63 6.28
N ASN A 35 -5.60 22.44 6.87
CA ASN A 35 -6.48 21.32 6.58
C ASN A 35 -7.81 21.49 7.32
N PRO A 36 -8.98 21.57 6.64
CA PRO A 36 -10.27 21.75 7.29
C PRO A 36 -10.68 20.58 8.20
N ALA A 37 -10.05 19.41 8.05
CA ALA A 37 -10.26 18.26 8.92
C ALA A 37 -9.43 18.30 10.22
N GLU A 38 -8.54 19.29 10.39
CA GLU A 38 -7.71 19.47 11.58
C GLU A 38 -8.21 20.64 12.43
N ASN A 39 -8.13 20.49 13.76
CA ASN A 39 -8.42 21.60 14.67
C ASN A 39 -7.33 22.67 14.53
N THR A 40 -7.70 23.84 14.03
CA THR A 40 -6.76 24.96 13.85
C THR A 40 -6.63 25.74 15.15
N PHE A 41 -5.71 25.32 16.03
CA PHE A 41 -5.43 25.98 17.32
C PHE A 41 -4.15 26.83 17.32
N PHE A 42 -3.39 26.78 16.23
CA PHE A 42 -2.01 27.23 16.15
C PHE A 42 -1.85 28.55 15.40
N GLY A 43 -0.71 29.21 15.63
CA GLY A 43 -0.29 30.40 14.91
C GLY A 43 -0.09 30.14 13.41
N SER A 44 -0.59 31.06 12.60
CA SER A 44 -0.49 31.00 11.14
C SER A 44 0.82 31.64 10.65
N VAL A 45 1.69 30.83 10.06
CA VAL A 45 2.95 31.28 9.45
C VAL A 45 2.68 32.22 8.27
N SER A 46 1.63 31.97 7.48
CA SER A 46 1.26 32.87 6.36
C SER A 46 0.82 34.24 6.86
N ARG A 47 0.05 34.30 7.96
CA ARG A 47 -0.33 35.57 8.59
C ARG A 47 0.88 36.31 9.14
N LEU A 48 1.81 35.60 9.79
CA LEU A 48 3.05 36.18 10.30
C LEU A 48 3.89 36.76 9.15
N ALA A 49 4.11 35.98 8.09
CA ALA A 49 4.88 36.41 6.92
C ALA A 49 4.26 37.65 6.25
N ALA A 50 2.93 37.66 6.06
CA ALA A 50 2.22 38.79 5.48
C ALA A 50 2.33 40.05 6.36
N GLY A 51 2.23 39.92 7.68
CA GLY A 51 2.39 41.04 8.61
C GLY A 51 3.80 41.65 8.61
N LEU A 52 4.80 40.84 8.24
CA LEU A 52 6.21 41.25 8.13
C LEU A 52 6.61 41.67 6.71
N GLY A 53 5.70 41.57 5.73
CA GLY A 53 5.98 41.87 4.33
C GLY A 53 6.89 40.85 3.64
N ILE A 54 7.00 39.63 4.15
CA ILE A 54 7.85 38.57 3.60
C ILE A 54 7.04 37.77 2.56
N PRO A 55 7.57 37.51 1.35
CA PRO A 55 6.92 36.66 0.36
C PRO A 55 6.62 35.27 0.93
N VAL A 56 5.38 34.80 0.79
CA VAL A 56 4.94 33.50 1.30
C VAL A 56 4.24 32.68 0.22
N TYR A 57 4.57 31.39 0.15
CA TYR A 57 4.04 30.44 -0.83
C TYR A 57 3.55 29.16 -0.14
N ALA A 58 2.52 28.51 -0.69
CA ALA A 58 2.01 27.24 -0.19
C ALA A 58 1.73 26.26 -1.34
N PRO A 59 2.76 25.79 -2.07
CA PRO A 59 2.55 24.81 -3.13
C PRO A 59 2.27 23.42 -2.56
N ASP A 60 1.41 22.66 -3.24
CA ASP A 60 1.15 21.26 -2.88
C ASP A 60 2.44 20.40 -2.94
N ASN A 61 3.31 20.69 -3.92
CA ASN A 61 4.62 20.07 -4.05
C ASN A 61 5.70 21.13 -4.32
N VAL A 62 6.49 21.44 -3.30
CA VAL A 62 7.62 22.39 -3.42
C VAL A 62 8.81 21.82 -4.19
N ASN A 63 8.88 20.49 -4.36
CA ASN A 63 9.93 19.83 -5.15
C ASN A 63 9.62 19.85 -6.67
N HIS A 64 8.56 20.52 -7.10
CA HIS A 64 8.28 20.69 -8.53
C HIS A 64 9.37 21.60 -9.16
N PRO A 65 9.87 21.31 -10.39
CA PRO A 65 10.97 22.05 -11.00
C PRO A 65 10.83 23.58 -10.95
N ILE A 66 9.65 24.11 -11.25
CA ILE A 66 9.35 25.56 -11.16
C ILE A 66 9.70 26.16 -9.78
N TRP A 67 9.44 25.43 -8.70
CA TRP A 67 9.73 25.91 -7.35
C TRP A 67 11.21 25.75 -7.00
N VAL A 68 11.85 24.67 -7.45
CA VAL A 68 13.30 24.50 -7.34
C VAL A 68 14.03 25.68 -8.01
N ASP A 69 13.65 26.01 -9.25
CA ASP A 69 14.21 27.13 -10.00
C ASP A 69 13.98 28.47 -9.29
N ARG A 70 12.75 28.72 -8.80
CA ARG A 70 12.44 29.94 -8.03
C ARG A 70 13.25 30.05 -6.74
N ILE A 71 13.43 28.94 -6.01
CA ILE A 71 14.25 28.95 -4.79
C ILE A 71 15.71 29.20 -5.15
N ALA A 72 16.20 28.65 -6.27
CA ALA A 72 17.55 28.90 -6.75
C ALA A 72 17.76 30.37 -7.13
N GLU A 73 16.79 31.02 -7.77
CA GLU A 73 16.81 32.46 -8.09
C GLU A 73 16.86 33.34 -6.84
N LEU A 74 16.27 32.89 -5.72
CA LEU A 74 16.38 33.59 -4.44
C LEU A 74 17.80 33.55 -3.87
N ALA A 75 18.66 32.64 -4.33
CA ALA A 75 20.05 32.47 -3.90
C ALA A 75 20.21 32.45 -2.36
N PRO A 76 19.57 31.51 -1.64
CA PRO A 76 19.71 31.41 -0.19
C PRO A 76 21.14 31.01 0.19
N ASP A 77 21.70 31.66 1.22
CA ASP A 77 22.94 31.20 1.86
C ASP A 77 22.68 29.96 2.72
N ILE A 78 21.49 29.89 3.33
CA ILE A 78 21.06 28.88 4.31
C ILE A 78 19.57 28.57 4.15
N ILE A 79 19.18 27.32 4.41
CA ILE A 79 17.78 26.90 4.45
C ILE A 79 17.41 26.46 5.86
N PHE A 80 16.21 26.84 6.31
CA PHE A 80 15.64 26.36 7.57
C PHE A 80 14.31 25.65 7.36
N SER A 81 14.12 24.53 8.06
CA SER A 81 12.86 23.80 8.17
C SER A 81 12.38 23.82 9.62
N PHE A 82 11.21 24.40 9.85
CA PHE A 82 10.56 24.52 11.14
C PHE A 82 9.17 23.88 11.06
N TYR A 83 9.10 22.57 11.31
CA TYR A 83 7.85 21.80 11.30
C TYR A 83 7.14 21.78 9.92
N TYR A 84 7.89 21.95 8.84
CA TYR A 84 7.35 21.79 7.49
C TYR A 84 6.98 20.32 7.23
N ARG A 85 5.75 20.08 6.74
CA ARG A 85 5.18 18.73 6.65
C ARG A 85 5.65 17.90 5.46
N ASN A 86 6.03 18.56 4.36
CA ASN A 86 6.43 17.87 3.13
C ASN A 86 7.94 17.66 3.12
N LEU A 87 8.38 16.50 2.64
CA LEU A 87 9.81 16.22 2.48
C LEU A 87 10.41 17.11 1.39
N LEU A 88 11.57 17.71 1.67
CA LEU A 88 12.33 18.51 0.72
C LEU A 88 13.28 17.61 -0.09
N SER A 89 13.35 17.82 -1.40
CA SER A 89 14.25 17.09 -2.29
C SER A 89 15.70 17.50 -2.06
N GLU A 90 16.62 16.58 -2.36
CA GLU A 90 18.06 16.84 -2.29
C GLU A 90 18.48 18.03 -3.17
N GLU A 91 17.80 18.23 -4.31
CA GLU A 91 17.98 19.38 -5.19
C GLU A 91 17.78 20.70 -4.43
N ILE A 92 16.71 20.84 -3.65
CA ILE A 92 16.46 22.05 -2.84
C ILE A 92 17.49 22.18 -1.72
N LEU A 93 17.80 21.07 -1.02
CA LEU A 93 18.74 21.10 0.11
C LEU A 93 20.15 21.57 -0.31
N GLN A 94 20.55 21.30 -1.55
CA GLN A 94 21.85 21.67 -2.11
C GLN A 94 21.92 23.12 -2.63
N LEU A 95 20.80 23.83 -2.73
CA LEU A 95 20.79 25.23 -3.21
C LEU A 95 21.44 26.20 -2.22
N ALA A 96 21.55 25.83 -0.95
CA ALA A 96 22.13 26.67 0.10
C ALA A 96 23.56 26.21 0.44
N PRO A 97 24.60 27.03 0.19
CA PRO A 97 26.00 26.64 0.41
C PRO A 97 26.34 26.38 1.88
N THR A 98 25.69 27.07 2.82
CA THR A 98 25.84 26.82 4.28
C THR A 98 25.12 25.52 4.69
N GLY A 99 24.15 25.11 3.88
CA GLY A 99 23.31 23.92 4.03
C GLY A 99 21.90 24.22 4.54
N ALA A 100 21.17 23.13 4.79
CA ALA A 100 19.80 23.15 5.26
C ALA A 100 19.69 22.54 6.66
N PHE A 101 18.89 23.15 7.54
CA PHE A 101 18.76 22.74 8.94
C PHE A 101 17.30 22.59 9.35
N ASN A 102 16.97 21.53 10.08
CA ASN A 102 15.62 21.23 10.55
C ASN A 102 15.55 21.28 12.07
N LEU A 103 14.51 21.92 12.59
CA LEU A 103 14.15 21.89 14.00
C LEU A 103 13.16 20.74 14.24
N HIS A 104 13.62 19.73 14.96
CA HIS A 104 12.84 18.56 15.32
C HIS A 104 12.42 18.59 16.79
N GLY A 105 11.23 18.06 17.08
CA GLY A 105 10.58 18.08 18.40
C GLY A 105 10.92 16.92 19.33
N SER A 106 12.13 16.39 19.26
CA SER A 106 12.64 15.36 20.19
C SER A 106 14.13 15.55 20.51
N LEU A 107 14.64 14.70 21.41
CA LEU A 107 16.07 14.51 21.66
C LEU A 107 16.63 13.51 20.66
N LEU A 108 17.13 13.99 19.51
CA LEU A 108 17.73 13.11 18.52
C LEU A 108 18.99 12.42 19.08
N PRO A 109 19.25 11.14 18.73
CA PRO A 109 18.61 10.35 17.67
C PRO A 109 17.30 9.64 18.05
N GLU A 110 16.80 9.79 19.27
CA GLU A 110 15.54 9.17 19.70
C GLU A 110 14.33 9.92 19.12
N TYR A 111 13.25 9.18 18.84
CA TYR A 111 12.00 9.70 18.32
C TYR A 111 12.13 10.47 16.98
N ARG A 112 12.96 9.97 16.05
CA ARG A 112 12.95 10.39 14.64
C ARG A 112 11.59 10.10 14.00
N GLY A 113 11.26 10.79 12.90
CA GLY A 113 10.02 10.60 12.17
C GLY A 113 8.92 11.55 12.61
N CYS A 114 7.68 11.07 12.67
CA CYS A 114 6.51 11.94 12.75
C CYS A 114 5.88 11.97 14.16
N ALA A 115 5.29 13.12 14.51
CA ALA A 115 4.52 13.34 15.74
C ALA A 115 5.26 13.00 17.06
N PRO A 116 6.54 13.39 17.24
CA PRO A 116 7.33 13.02 18.42
C PRO A 116 6.69 13.47 19.73
N LEU A 117 6.08 14.67 19.77
CA LEU A 117 5.34 15.18 20.94
C LEU A 117 4.29 14.20 21.46
N ASN A 118 3.54 13.58 20.56
CA ASN A 118 2.50 12.64 20.96
C ASN A 118 3.12 11.30 21.39
N TRP A 119 4.16 10.84 20.70
CA TRP A 119 4.81 9.57 21.00
C TRP A 119 5.50 9.54 22.36
N VAL A 120 6.21 10.60 22.75
CA VAL A 120 6.84 10.68 24.08
C VAL A 120 5.80 10.61 25.20
N LEU A 121 4.63 11.23 25.00
CA LEU A 121 3.52 11.12 25.95
C LEU A 121 2.89 9.73 25.95
N VAL A 122 2.68 9.10 24.79
CA VAL A 122 2.15 7.73 24.68
C VAL A 122 3.05 6.73 25.42
N ASN A 123 4.36 6.85 25.23
CA ASN A 123 5.35 5.95 25.82
C ASN A 123 5.64 6.27 27.29
N GLY A 124 5.13 7.40 27.81
CA GLY A 124 5.28 7.77 29.21
C GLY A 124 6.67 8.29 29.56
N GLU A 125 7.35 8.94 28.62
CA GLU A 125 8.67 9.50 28.84
C GLU A 125 8.65 10.58 29.93
N SER A 126 9.75 10.67 30.67
CA SER A 126 9.95 11.69 31.71
C SER A 126 10.64 12.96 31.17
N GLU A 127 11.26 12.87 30.00
CA GLU A 127 11.90 13.98 29.32
C GLU A 127 11.76 13.86 27.80
N THR A 128 11.90 14.98 27.13
CA THR A 128 12.00 15.11 25.68
C THR A 128 12.84 16.36 25.38
N GLY A 129 12.74 16.92 24.19
CA GLY A 129 13.45 18.14 23.85
C GLY A 129 13.20 18.61 22.44
N VAL A 130 14.01 19.58 22.05
CA VAL A 130 14.08 20.10 20.68
C VAL A 130 15.50 19.96 20.19
N THR A 131 15.67 19.62 18.91
CA THR A 131 16.98 19.45 18.29
C THR A 131 17.02 20.17 16.95
N LEU A 132 18.00 21.05 16.76
CA LEU A 132 18.37 21.60 15.46
C LEU A 132 19.44 20.72 14.85
N HIS A 133 19.19 20.16 13.67
CA HIS A 133 20.13 19.27 12.98
C HIS A 133 20.22 19.61 11.49
N ARG A 134 21.33 19.22 10.85
CA ARG A 134 21.51 19.35 9.40
C ARG A 134 20.58 18.37 8.67
N MET A 135 19.97 18.81 7.57
CA MET A 135 19.12 17.96 6.74
C MET A 135 19.97 17.15 5.77
N VAL A 136 19.64 15.87 5.64
CA VAL A 136 20.24 14.92 4.70
C VAL A 136 19.13 14.09 4.05
N LYS A 137 19.46 13.27 3.06
CA LYS A 137 18.48 12.43 2.33
C LYS A 137 17.59 11.57 3.24
N ARG A 138 18.14 11.10 4.37
CA ARG A 138 17.40 10.33 5.37
C ARG A 138 16.80 11.29 6.42
N ALA A 139 15.49 11.20 6.62
CA ALA A 139 14.75 12.06 7.55
C ALA A 139 15.35 12.03 8.97
N ASP A 140 15.48 13.21 9.58
CA ASP A 140 15.91 13.44 10.96
C ASP A 140 17.25 12.81 11.37
N ALA A 141 18.11 12.50 10.39
CA ALA A 141 19.31 11.69 10.62
C ALA A 141 20.65 12.43 10.43
N GLY A 142 20.63 13.71 10.06
CA GLY A 142 21.85 14.49 9.89
C GLY A 142 22.44 14.96 11.21
N GLU A 143 23.63 15.55 11.15
CA GLU A 143 24.39 15.95 12.34
C GLU A 143 23.63 16.95 13.20
N ILE A 144 23.70 16.77 14.52
CA ILE A 144 23.07 17.65 15.51
C ILE A 144 23.92 18.91 15.65
N VAL A 145 23.29 20.07 15.51
CA VAL A 145 23.91 21.38 15.73
C VAL A 145 23.74 21.80 17.18
N ALA A 146 22.52 21.70 17.70
CA ALA A 146 22.22 22.02 19.08
C ALA A 146 20.95 21.29 19.53
N SER A 147 20.85 20.98 20.82
CA SER A 147 19.66 20.39 21.42
C SER A 147 19.38 20.99 22.79
N GLN A 148 18.10 20.96 23.19
CA GLN A 148 17.65 21.42 24.50
C GLN A 148 16.66 20.43 25.10
N ARG A 149 16.94 19.99 26.34
CA ARG A 149 16.09 19.08 27.11
C ARG A 149 14.90 19.79 27.74
N VAL A 150 13.79 19.08 27.85
CA VAL A 150 12.52 19.52 28.41
C VAL A 150 11.97 18.39 29.28
N ALA A 151 11.76 18.66 30.56
CA ALA A 151 11.11 17.71 31.47
C ALA A 151 9.61 17.59 31.18
N ILE A 152 9.09 16.37 31.18
CA ILE A 152 7.67 16.05 31.04
C ILE A 152 7.12 15.82 32.44
N ALA A 153 6.23 16.71 32.89
CA ALA A 153 5.57 16.57 34.18
C ALA A 153 4.50 15.47 34.11
N GLN A 154 4.10 14.90 35.25
CA GLN A 154 3.08 13.85 35.30
C GLN A 154 1.68 14.32 34.87
N ASP A 155 1.41 15.62 34.94
CA ASP A 155 0.16 16.26 34.54
C ASP A 155 0.24 16.92 33.15
N ASP A 156 1.39 16.87 32.47
CA ASP A 156 1.49 17.42 31.11
C ASP A 156 0.57 16.68 30.15
N VAL A 157 -0.16 17.44 29.35
CA VAL A 157 -0.90 16.93 28.20
C VAL A 157 -0.26 17.44 26.93
N ALA A 158 -0.71 16.94 25.77
CA ALA A 158 -0.16 17.33 24.47
C ALA A 158 -0.01 18.85 24.30
N ILE A 159 -1.00 19.65 24.70
CA ILE A 159 -0.94 21.11 24.55
C ILE A 159 0.05 21.79 25.52
N THR A 160 0.19 21.32 26.76
CA THR A 160 1.13 21.92 27.71
C THR A 160 2.56 21.57 27.34
N LEU A 161 2.81 20.34 26.92
CA LEU A 161 4.11 19.92 26.39
C LEU A 161 4.47 20.66 25.10
N HIS A 162 3.49 20.90 24.22
CA HIS A 162 3.69 21.71 23.01
C HIS A 162 4.21 23.10 23.32
N HIS A 163 3.61 23.79 24.30
CA HIS A 163 4.09 25.10 24.73
C HIS A 163 5.50 25.05 25.33
N LYS A 164 5.81 24.03 26.13
CA LYS A 164 7.17 23.82 26.68
C LYS A 164 8.20 23.61 25.56
N LEU A 165 7.86 22.80 24.55
CA LEU A 165 8.72 22.59 23.38
C LEU A 165 8.89 23.88 22.57
N CYS A 166 7.83 24.67 22.35
CA CYS A 166 7.92 25.95 21.65
C CYS A 166 8.83 26.94 22.40
N GLN A 167 8.75 26.99 23.73
CA GLN A 167 9.62 27.81 24.56
C GLN A 167 11.08 27.35 24.48
N ALA A 168 11.32 26.04 24.56
CA ALA A 168 12.67 25.48 24.40
C ALA A 168 13.23 25.73 23.00
N ALA A 169 12.41 25.59 21.94
CA ALA A 169 12.81 25.92 20.58
C ALA A 169 13.26 27.38 20.45
N ARG A 170 12.49 28.32 21.03
CA ARG A 170 12.85 29.73 21.03
C ARG A 170 14.19 30.00 21.72
N GLN A 171 14.42 29.36 22.87
CA GLN A 171 15.67 29.50 23.62
C GLN A 171 16.87 28.90 22.87
N LEU A 172 16.70 27.68 22.35
CA LEU A 172 17.70 26.99 21.53
C LEU A 172 18.10 27.86 20.33
N LEU A 173 17.11 28.26 19.52
CA LEU A 173 17.32 29.07 18.31
C LEU A 173 17.95 30.44 18.63
N GLY A 174 17.47 31.13 19.67
CA GLY A 174 18.03 32.41 20.09
C GLY A 174 19.50 32.33 20.50
N SER A 175 19.93 31.19 21.03
CA SER A 175 21.34 30.96 21.40
C SER A 175 22.24 30.59 20.21
N ILE A 176 21.74 29.77 19.27
CA ILE A 176 22.58 29.16 18.23
C ILE A 176 22.58 29.93 16.91
N LEU A 177 21.46 30.55 16.53
CA LEU A 177 21.34 31.24 15.24
C LEU A 177 22.34 32.40 15.06
N PRO A 178 22.66 33.21 16.09
CA PRO A 178 23.69 34.24 15.98
C PRO A 178 25.08 33.65 15.67
N THR A 179 25.43 32.53 16.31
CA THR A 179 26.71 31.83 16.10
C THR A 179 26.80 31.27 14.68
N MET A 180 25.73 30.60 14.22
CA MET A 180 25.64 30.09 12.85
C MET A 180 25.79 31.19 11.79
N LYS A 181 25.27 32.40 12.08
CA LYS A 181 25.36 33.55 11.18
C LYS A 181 26.80 34.02 10.96
N CYS A 182 27.67 33.82 11.95
CA CYS A 182 29.10 34.12 11.87
C CYS A 182 29.91 33.01 11.17
N GLY A 183 29.26 31.93 10.73
CA GLY A 183 29.90 30.80 10.05
C GLY A 183 30.39 29.68 10.99
N ASP A 184 30.24 29.85 12.30
CA ASP A 184 30.54 28.80 13.28
C ASP A 184 29.29 27.95 13.52
N ILE A 185 29.29 26.75 12.93
CA ILE A 185 28.18 25.80 13.01
C ILE A 185 28.72 24.53 13.66
N PRO A 186 28.58 24.37 15.00
CA PRO A 186 28.98 23.14 15.64
C PRO A 186 28.16 21.98 15.05
N SER A 187 28.78 20.83 14.87
CA SER A 187 28.07 19.63 14.43
C SER A 187 28.59 18.38 15.14
N VAL A 188 27.66 17.53 15.55
CA VAL A 188 27.93 16.24 16.18
C VAL A 188 27.14 15.16 15.41
N PRO A 189 27.81 14.15 14.84
CA PRO A 189 27.13 13.03 14.20
C PRO A 189 26.21 12.30 15.18
N GLN A 190 25.02 11.92 14.69
CA GLN A 190 24.10 11.09 15.47
C GLN A 190 24.64 9.67 15.61
N ARG A 191 24.39 9.04 16.77
CA ARG A 191 24.69 7.62 16.99
C ARG A 191 23.53 6.77 16.46
N GLU A 192 23.77 6.05 15.37
CA GLU A 192 22.72 5.25 14.72
C GLU A 192 22.21 4.08 15.55
N SER A 193 23.01 3.54 16.46
CA SER A 193 22.59 2.49 17.40
C SER A 193 21.48 2.93 18.35
N ASP A 194 21.39 4.23 18.61
CA ASP A 194 20.50 4.82 19.62
C ASP A 194 19.23 5.39 18.95
N ALA A 195 19.12 5.27 17.62
CA ALA A 195 18.04 5.87 16.85
C ALA A 195 16.74 5.06 16.95
N THR A 196 15.65 5.74 17.30
CA THR A 196 14.29 5.18 17.26
C THR A 196 13.43 5.97 16.27
N TYR A 197 12.51 5.28 15.57
CA TYR A 197 11.69 5.88 14.52
C TYR A 197 10.20 5.60 14.76
N TYR A 198 9.39 6.66 14.66
CA TYR A 198 7.94 6.54 14.78
C TYR A 198 7.21 7.14 13.57
N GLY A 199 6.13 6.47 13.16
CA GLY A 199 5.30 6.88 12.03
C GLY A 199 4.26 7.94 12.38
N ARG A 200 3.54 8.40 11.36
CA ARG A 200 2.40 9.30 11.52
C ARG A 200 1.29 8.58 12.31
N ARG A 201 0.76 9.26 13.32
CA ARG A 201 -0.45 8.81 14.04
C ARG A 201 -1.73 9.25 13.34
N ARG A 202 -2.75 8.42 13.42
CA ARG A 202 -4.11 8.68 12.93
C ARG A 202 -5.09 8.75 14.10
N PRO A 203 -6.29 9.34 13.93
CA PRO A 203 -7.29 9.36 14.98
C PRO A 203 -7.61 7.96 15.54
N GLU A 204 -7.54 6.91 14.71
CA GLU A 204 -7.81 5.52 15.11
C GLU A 204 -6.80 5.00 16.14
N ASP A 205 -5.58 5.53 16.17
CA ASP A 205 -4.55 5.21 17.17
C ASP A 205 -4.90 5.78 18.55
N GLY A 206 -5.99 6.53 18.67
CA GLY A 206 -6.60 6.98 19.93
C GLY A 206 -7.51 5.94 20.58
N LEU A 207 -7.76 4.79 19.95
CA LEU A 207 -8.61 3.74 20.52
C LEU A 207 -7.96 3.15 21.78
N ILE A 208 -8.70 3.19 22.88
CA ILE A 208 -8.27 2.63 24.16
C ILE A 208 -8.39 1.11 24.14
N ASP A 209 -7.30 0.44 24.49
CA ASP A 209 -7.31 -0.97 24.88
C ASP A 209 -7.24 -1.07 26.40
N TRP A 210 -8.36 -1.44 27.02
CA TRP A 210 -8.48 -1.57 28.47
C TRP A 210 -7.65 -2.72 29.05
N HIS A 211 -7.17 -3.65 28.22
CA HIS A 211 -6.26 -4.72 28.66
C HIS A 211 -4.81 -4.25 28.81
N LYS A 212 -4.54 -2.96 28.60
CA LYS A 212 -3.23 -2.38 28.90
C LYS A 212 -3.18 -1.86 30.35
N PRO A 213 -1.97 -1.64 30.88
CA PRO A 213 -1.79 -0.99 32.17
C PRO A 213 -2.49 0.37 32.26
N VAL A 214 -3.01 0.76 33.43
CA VAL A 214 -3.68 2.05 33.63
C VAL A 214 -2.78 3.23 33.27
N SER A 215 -1.47 3.11 33.52
CA SER A 215 -0.47 4.11 33.14
C SER A 215 -0.44 4.33 31.64
N THR A 216 -0.47 3.26 30.84
CA THR A 216 -0.48 3.32 29.37
C THR A 216 -1.77 3.95 28.85
N VAL A 217 -2.91 3.59 29.42
CA VAL A 217 -4.20 4.17 29.02
C VAL A 217 -4.26 5.66 29.37
N HIS A 218 -3.82 6.03 30.58
CA HIS A 218 -3.75 7.43 31.02
C HIS A 218 -2.82 8.27 30.13
N ASN A 219 -1.65 7.73 29.78
CA ASN A 219 -0.69 8.35 28.87
C ASN A 219 -1.27 8.58 27.47
N LEU A 220 -2.03 7.62 26.94
CA LEU A 220 -2.74 7.81 25.68
C LEU A 220 -3.74 8.98 25.75
N VAL A 221 -4.53 9.07 26.83
CA VAL A 221 -5.46 10.20 27.04
C VAL A 221 -4.69 11.53 27.03
N ARG A 222 -3.58 11.62 27.77
CA ARG A 222 -2.75 12.83 27.83
C ARG A 222 -2.12 13.18 26.47
N ALA A 223 -1.69 12.16 25.73
CA ALA A 223 -1.00 12.31 24.45
C ALA A 223 -1.90 12.84 23.32
N VAL A 224 -3.22 12.65 23.40
CA VAL A 224 -4.17 13.11 22.37
C VAL A 224 -5.30 13.96 22.94
N ALA A 225 -5.14 14.49 24.15
CA ALA A 225 -6.08 15.44 24.73
C ALA A 225 -6.29 16.65 23.82
N ALA A 226 -7.41 17.35 23.99
CA ALA A 226 -7.75 18.52 23.19
C ALA A 226 -6.56 19.52 23.14
N PRO A 227 -6.25 20.11 21.97
CA PRO A 227 -7.02 20.14 20.72
C PRO A 227 -6.82 18.94 19.76
N TRP A 228 -6.09 17.89 20.15
CA TRP A 228 -5.98 16.66 19.35
C TRP A 228 -7.31 15.85 19.34
N PRO A 229 -7.44 14.80 18.50
CA PRO A 229 -8.70 14.08 18.33
C PRO A 229 -9.29 13.37 19.56
N GLY A 230 -8.51 13.22 20.64
CA GLY A 230 -8.93 12.55 21.87
C GLY A 230 -8.77 11.03 21.85
N ALA A 231 -8.54 10.45 23.02
CA ALA A 231 -8.55 8.99 23.20
C ALA A 231 -10.00 8.53 23.34
N PHE A 232 -10.38 7.42 22.73
CA PHE A 232 -11.78 7.02 22.66
C PHE A 232 -12.00 5.54 22.94
N SER A 233 -13.23 5.20 23.32
CA SER A 233 -13.70 3.84 23.54
C SER A 233 -15.18 3.73 23.11
N TYR A 234 -15.76 2.55 23.27
CA TYR A 234 -17.16 2.28 22.94
C TYR A 234 -17.94 1.76 24.14
N SER A 235 -19.21 2.15 24.21
CA SER A 235 -20.26 1.50 25.01
C SER A 235 -21.26 0.91 24.02
N GLY A 236 -21.22 -0.40 23.81
CA GLY A 236 -21.95 -1.04 22.71
C GLY A 236 -21.48 -0.49 21.35
N SER A 237 -22.39 0.13 20.58
CA SER A 237 -22.10 0.79 19.31
C SER A 237 -21.74 2.27 19.44
N GLN A 238 -21.90 2.86 20.62
CA GLN A 238 -21.75 4.30 20.83
C GLN A 238 -20.30 4.66 21.15
N LYS A 239 -19.68 5.47 20.30
CA LYS A 239 -18.33 6.02 20.50
C LYS A 239 -18.38 7.14 21.54
N PHE A 240 -17.42 7.16 22.45
CA PHE A 240 -17.19 8.28 23.36
C PHE A 240 -15.69 8.57 23.50
N THR A 241 -15.36 9.83 23.70
CA THR A 241 -13.99 10.33 23.82
C THR A 241 -13.72 10.73 25.28
N ILE A 242 -12.52 10.43 25.76
CA ILE A 242 -12.00 10.76 27.09
C ILE A 242 -11.00 11.90 26.92
N TRP A 243 -11.27 13.02 27.60
CA TRP A 243 -10.45 14.24 27.51
C TRP A 243 -9.49 14.38 28.69
N SER A 244 -9.92 13.99 29.88
CA SER A 244 -9.12 14.06 31.10
C SER A 244 -9.32 12.80 31.93
N SER A 245 -8.23 12.29 32.49
CA SER A 245 -8.26 11.07 33.30
C SER A 245 -7.32 11.15 34.50
N ARG A 246 -7.49 10.22 35.45
CA ARG A 246 -6.62 10.04 36.62
C ARG A 246 -6.39 8.56 36.88
N ILE A 247 -5.16 8.22 37.28
CA ILE A 247 -4.80 6.86 37.67
C ILE A 247 -5.36 6.55 39.06
N CYS A 248 -6.02 5.41 39.19
CA CYS A 248 -6.42 4.81 40.47
C CYS A 248 -5.68 3.47 40.61
N PRO A 249 -4.90 3.23 41.69
CA PRO A 249 -4.10 2.02 41.83
C PRO A 249 -4.92 0.72 41.99
N ASP A 250 -6.16 0.84 42.46
CA ASP A 250 -7.00 -0.31 42.79
C ASP A 250 -8.06 -0.57 41.71
N ALA A 251 -8.02 -1.77 41.13
CA ALA A 251 -8.99 -2.27 40.16
C ALA A 251 -10.16 -3.02 40.80
N GLN A 252 -10.14 -3.24 42.13
CA GLN A 252 -11.13 -4.00 42.90
C GLN A 252 -11.38 -5.42 42.37
N GLY A 253 -10.37 -6.04 41.75
CA GLY A 253 -10.48 -7.37 41.15
C GLY A 253 -11.42 -7.44 39.93
N ALA A 254 -11.91 -6.30 39.44
CA ALA A 254 -12.74 -6.26 38.24
C ALA A 254 -11.89 -6.56 37.00
N LEU A 255 -12.48 -7.28 36.05
CA LEU A 255 -11.83 -7.60 34.79
C LEU A 255 -11.64 -6.32 33.95
N PRO A 256 -10.57 -6.21 33.14
CA PRO A 256 -10.32 -5.05 32.28
C PRO A 256 -11.53 -4.63 31.43
N GLY A 257 -11.74 -3.32 31.31
CA GLY A 257 -12.87 -2.71 30.60
C GLY A 257 -14.19 -2.72 31.37
N SER A 258 -14.22 -3.21 32.62
CA SER A 258 -15.43 -3.16 33.46
C SER A 258 -15.58 -1.80 34.13
N VAL A 259 -16.78 -1.24 34.13
CA VAL A 259 -17.13 -0.06 34.92
C VAL A 259 -17.20 -0.45 36.39
N ILE A 260 -16.30 0.09 37.22
CA ILE A 260 -16.24 -0.16 38.67
C ILE A 260 -17.27 0.71 39.39
N SER A 261 -17.33 1.99 39.04
CA SER A 261 -18.26 2.97 39.59
C SER A 261 -18.65 3.99 38.54
N VAL A 262 -19.82 4.62 38.69
CA VAL A 262 -20.33 5.66 37.79
C VAL A 262 -20.21 7.07 38.38
N SER A 263 -19.92 7.20 39.67
CA SER A 263 -19.68 8.47 40.35
C SER A 263 -18.64 8.31 41.46
N PRO A 264 -17.35 8.64 41.20
CA PRO A 264 -16.78 9.02 39.91
C PRO A 264 -16.82 7.86 38.90
N LEU A 265 -16.77 8.16 37.60
CA LEU A 265 -16.71 7.15 36.55
C LEU A 265 -15.33 6.49 36.55
N ARG A 266 -15.26 5.21 36.94
CA ARG A 266 -14.02 4.43 36.99
C ARG A 266 -14.13 3.15 36.18
N VAL A 267 -13.07 2.86 35.42
CA VAL A 267 -12.99 1.70 34.54
C VAL A 267 -11.74 0.89 34.87
N ALA A 268 -11.91 -0.41 35.09
CA ALA A 268 -10.80 -1.32 35.35
C ALA A 268 -9.87 -1.43 34.13
N CYS A 269 -8.56 -1.39 34.37
CA CYS A 269 -7.52 -1.67 33.39
C CYS A 269 -6.84 -3.01 33.72
N ALA A 270 -5.76 -3.38 33.03
CA ALA A 270 -5.01 -4.60 33.38
C ALA A 270 -4.35 -4.52 34.76
N ASP A 271 -3.81 -3.35 35.11
CA ASP A 271 -3.41 -3.01 36.47
C ASP A 271 -4.09 -1.70 36.89
N GLY A 272 -4.71 -1.68 38.08
CA GLY A 272 -5.47 -0.53 38.54
C GLY A 272 -6.69 -0.16 37.68
N ALA A 273 -7.14 1.08 37.82
CA ALA A 273 -8.34 1.61 37.18
C ALA A 273 -8.13 3.05 36.70
N LEU A 274 -8.76 3.41 35.60
CA LEU A 274 -8.78 4.76 35.08
C LEU A 274 -10.04 5.49 35.58
N GLU A 275 -9.86 6.59 36.30
CA GLU A 275 -10.95 7.53 36.57
C GLU A 275 -11.10 8.48 35.37
N ILE A 276 -12.29 8.51 34.78
CA ILE A 276 -12.65 9.40 33.69
C ILE A 276 -13.18 10.70 34.31
N ILE A 277 -12.40 11.78 34.21
CA ILE A 277 -12.77 13.08 34.80
C ILE A 277 -13.74 13.80 33.85
N THR A 278 -13.40 13.88 32.57
CA THR A 278 -14.23 14.51 31.53
C THR A 278 -14.19 13.74 30.22
N GLY A 279 -15.30 13.77 29.49
CA GLY A 279 -15.40 13.17 28.15
C GLY A 279 -16.62 13.64 27.41
N GLN A 280 -16.84 13.11 26.21
CA GLN A 280 -17.98 13.44 25.36
C GLN A 280 -18.49 12.21 24.61
N VAL A 281 -19.77 12.21 24.25
CA VAL A 281 -20.39 11.16 23.43
C VAL A 281 -20.51 11.66 22.00
N GLY A 282 -19.94 10.92 21.03
CA GLY A 282 -19.88 11.35 19.63
C GLY A 282 -19.34 12.78 19.49
N ASP A 283 -20.11 13.62 18.79
CA ASP A 283 -19.83 15.05 18.56
C ASP A 283 -20.57 15.96 19.55
N GLY A 284 -21.04 15.42 20.68
CA GLY A 284 -21.70 16.17 21.73
C GLY A 284 -20.76 17.04 22.56
N ILE A 285 -21.32 17.76 23.54
CA ILE A 285 -20.54 18.60 24.45
C ILE A 285 -19.69 17.77 25.43
N THR A 286 -18.58 18.35 25.88
CA THR A 286 -17.77 17.76 26.95
C THR A 286 -18.50 17.91 28.29
N VAL A 287 -18.59 16.80 29.03
CA VAL A 287 -19.26 16.71 30.34
C VAL A 287 -18.36 16.01 31.37
N GLN A 288 -18.72 16.12 32.65
CA GLN A 288 -18.06 15.39 33.72
C GLN A 288 -18.30 13.87 33.59
N GLY A 289 -17.36 13.05 34.05
CA GLY A 289 -17.43 11.58 33.94
C GLY A 289 -18.71 10.95 34.48
N SER A 290 -19.27 11.47 35.58
CA SER A 290 -20.56 10.99 36.12
C SER A 290 -21.75 11.23 35.18
N GLN A 291 -21.81 12.42 34.57
CA GLN A 291 -22.82 12.75 33.56
C GLN A 291 -22.58 11.98 32.25
N LEU A 292 -21.32 11.75 31.87
CA LEU A 292 -20.95 10.90 30.75
C LEU A 292 -21.47 9.48 30.94
N ALA A 293 -21.29 8.92 32.14
CA ALA A 293 -21.80 7.60 32.51
C ALA A 293 -23.33 7.52 32.36
N GLN A 294 -24.05 8.53 32.84
CA GLN A 294 -25.51 8.60 32.70
C GLN A 294 -25.95 8.68 31.22
N THR A 295 -25.27 9.49 30.41
CA THR A 295 -25.59 9.70 29.00
C THR A 295 -25.34 8.42 28.18
N LEU A 296 -24.31 7.67 28.53
CA LEU A 296 -23.98 6.36 27.93
C LEU A 296 -24.79 5.20 28.52
N GLY A 297 -25.66 5.45 29.51
CA GLY A 297 -26.42 4.41 30.19
C GLY A 297 -25.57 3.39 30.95
N LEU A 298 -24.38 3.80 31.42
CA LEU A 298 -23.46 2.91 32.14
C LEU A 298 -23.95 2.65 33.56
N VAL A 299 -23.69 1.42 34.02
CA VAL A 299 -23.90 0.97 35.40
C VAL A 299 -22.66 0.22 35.87
N ALA A 300 -22.50 0.04 37.19
CA ALA A 300 -21.43 -0.80 37.72
C ALA A 300 -21.53 -2.23 37.13
N GLY A 301 -20.40 -2.78 36.69
CA GLY A 301 -20.30 -4.05 35.98
C GLY A 301 -20.51 -3.97 34.46
N ALA A 302 -20.94 -2.83 33.90
CA ALA A 302 -21.02 -2.64 32.45
C ALA A 302 -19.64 -2.81 31.80
N ARG A 303 -19.62 -3.29 30.55
CA ARG A 303 -18.38 -3.55 29.81
C ARG A 303 -18.18 -2.54 28.68
N LEU A 304 -17.07 -1.83 28.75
CA LEU A 304 -16.57 -0.96 27.71
C LEU A 304 -15.69 -1.79 26.78
N ASN A 305 -16.34 -2.57 25.93
CA ASN A 305 -15.65 -3.36 24.93
C ASN A 305 -15.64 -2.60 23.61
N ARG A 306 -14.67 -2.91 22.75
CA ARG A 306 -14.86 -2.76 21.30
C ARG A 306 -16.25 -3.33 20.96
N PRO A 307 -17.03 -2.74 20.04
CA PRO A 307 -18.25 -3.37 19.56
C PRO A 307 -17.88 -4.81 19.25
N SER A 308 -18.49 -5.76 19.95
CA SER A 308 -18.00 -7.12 19.88
C SER A 308 -18.05 -7.54 18.42
N ALA A 309 -16.94 -8.07 17.92
CA ALA A 309 -16.97 -8.91 16.73
C ALA A 309 -17.69 -10.25 17.02
N ALA A 310 -18.61 -10.27 18.01
CA ALA A 310 -19.35 -11.43 18.48
C ALA A 310 -20.75 -11.51 17.86
N SER A 311 -21.09 -10.67 16.88
CA SER A 311 -21.72 -11.26 15.69
C SER A 311 -20.57 -11.95 14.96
N GLY A 312 -20.46 -13.29 15.05
CA GLY A 312 -19.35 -14.02 14.43
C GLY A 312 -19.08 -13.42 13.05
N LYS A 313 -17.86 -12.87 12.85
CA LYS A 313 -17.53 -12.09 11.65
C LYS A 313 -18.06 -12.86 10.45
N ARG A 314 -19.10 -12.32 9.79
CA ARG A 314 -19.64 -12.93 8.59
C ARG A 314 -18.44 -13.12 7.66
N ARG A 315 -18.23 -14.35 7.19
CA ARG A 315 -17.15 -14.65 6.26
C ARG A 315 -17.17 -13.67 5.09
N ILE A 316 -16.00 -13.28 4.64
CA ILE A 316 -15.82 -12.42 3.48
C ILE A 316 -16.26 -13.22 2.27
N ARG A 317 -17.22 -12.69 1.52
CA ARG A 317 -17.73 -13.32 0.31
C ARG A 317 -16.91 -12.85 -0.88
N VAL A 318 -16.20 -13.75 -1.52
CA VAL A 318 -15.35 -13.46 -2.68
C VAL A 318 -16.05 -13.96 -3.94
N LEU A 319 -16.35 -13.05 -4.87
CA LEU A 319 -16.87 -13.40 -6.19
C LEU A 319 -15.72 -13.52 -7.19
N ILE A 320 -15.55 -14.68 -7.80
CA ILE A 320 -14.57 -14.94 -8.85
C ILE A 320 -15.33 -15.25 -10.15
N LEU A 321 -15.26 -14.33 -11.11
CA LEU A 321 -15.77 -14.57 -12.46
C LEU A 321 -14.61 -15.07 -13.31
N GLY A 322 -14.76 -16.20 -14.00
CA GLY A 322 -13.64 -16.92 -14.61
C GLY A 322 -12.95 -17.87 -13.63
N VAL A 323 -13.71 -18.46 -12.69
CA VAL A 323 -13.18 -19.24 -11.57
C VAL A 323 -12.48 -20.54 -12.00
N ASN A 324 -12.84 -21.07 -13.17
CA ASN A 324 -12.26 -22.31 -13.70
C ASN A 324 -10.91 -22.07 -14.39
N GLY A 325 -10.54 -20.80 -14.63
CA GLY A 325 -9.26 -20.43 -15.20
C GLY A 325 -8.05 -20.73 -14.31
N PHE A 326 -6.86 -20.51 -14.87
CA PHE A 326 -5.58 -20.76 -14.19
C PHE A 326 -5.45 -20.03 -12.85
N ILE A 327 -5.75 -18.72 -12.79
CA ILE A 327 -5.71 -17.97 -11.53
C ILE A 327 -6.89 -18.39 -10.63
N GLY A 328 -8.09 -18.51 -11.19
CA GLY A 328 -9.31 -18.77 -10.44
C GLY A 328 -9.26 -20.06 -9.61
N ASN A 329 -8.77 -21.16 -10.19
CA ASN A 329 -8.75 -22.44 -9.48
C ASN A 329 -7.71 -22.48 -8.35
N HIS A 330 -6.52 -21.91 -8.54
CA HIS A 330 -5.51 -21.85 -7.47
C HIS A 330 -5.90 -20.85 -6.39
N LEU A 331 -6.51 -19.72 -6.76
CA LEU A 331 -7.01 -18.76 -5.79
C LEU A 331 -8.14 -19.35 -4.94
N THR A 332 -9.04 -20.12 -5.56
CA THR A 332 -10.10 -20.85 -4.86
C THR A 332 -9.49 -21.80 -3.83
N GLU A 333 -8.48 -22.60 -4.21
CA GLU A 333 -7.77 -23.49 -3.30
C GLU A 333 -7.19 -22.74 -2.09
N ARG A 334 -6.47 -21.65 -2.34
CA ARG A 334 -5.87 -20.81 -1.29
C ARG A 334 -6.91 -20.21 -0.35
N LEU A 335 -8.03 -19.72 -0.87
CA LEU A 335 -9.11 -19.13 -0.08
C LEU A 335 -9.88 -20.18 0.74
N LEU A 336 -10.10 -21.37 0.18
CA LEU A 336 -10.80 -22.45 0.87
C LEU A 336 -9.98 -23.06 2.01
N ASN A 337 -8.65 -22.91 2.01
CA ASN A 337 -7.80 -23.28 3.15
C ASN A 337 -7.96 -22.33 4.35
N GLU A 338 -8.64 -21.19 4.19
CA GLU A 338 -8.87 -20.19 5.24
C GLU A 338 -10.32 -20.24 5.73
N GLU A 339 -10.54 -20.07 7.04
CA GLU A 339 -11.89 -20.21 7.60
C GLU A 339 -12.82 -19.02 7.36
N ASN A 340 -12.22 -17.88 6.98
CA ASN A 340 -12.87 -16.58 6.95
C ASN A 340 -13.51 -16.23 5.59
N TYR A 341 -13.51 -17.13 4.61
CA TYR A 341 -13.98 -16.85 3.26
C TYR A 341 -15.07 -17.81 2.78
N ASP A 342 -16.08 -17.25 2.10
CA ASP A 342 -16.99 -18.00 1.24
C ASP A 342 -16.70 -17.60 -0.22
N VAL A 343 -16.49 -18.58 -1.09
CA VAL A 343 -16.10 -18.35 -2.49
C VAL A 343 -17.29 -18.62 -3.40
N TYR A 344 -17.66 -17.61 -4.18
CA TYR A 344 -18.69 -17.67 -5.21
C TYR A 344 -18.01 -17.62 -6.58
N GLY A 345 -18.20 -18.65 -7.39
CA GLY A 345 -17.53 -18.81 -8.67
C GLY A 345 -18.52 -18.88 -9.83
N MET A 346 -18.21 -18.21 -10.94
CA MET A 346 -18.90 -18.42 -12.21
C MET A 346 -17.90 -18.63 -13.33
N ASP A 347 -18.16 -19.61 -14.20
CA ASP A 347 -17.37 -19.87 -15.39
C ASP A 347 -18.21 -20.72 -16.38
N ILE A 348 -17.78 -20.81 -17.64
CA ILE A 348 -18.43 -21.63 -18.68
C ILE A 348 -18.13 -23.13 -18.52
N GLY A 349 -17.22 -23.51 -17.61
CA GLY A 349 -16.89 -24.91 -17.32
C GLY A 349 -16.40 -25.10 -15.90
N SER A 350 -16.18 -26.36 -15.50
CA SER A 350 -15.86 -26.70 -14.10
C SER A 350 -14.75 -27.76 -13.94
N ASN A 351 -14.07 -28.14 -15.01
CA ASN A 351 -13.07 -29.22 -14.98
C ASN A 351 -11.92 -28.95 -13.99
N ALA A 352 -11.42 -27.71 -13.93
CA ALA A 352 -10.31 -27.32 -13.05
C ALA A 352 -10.76 -27.02 -11.61
N ILE A 353 -12.06 -26.95 -11.32
CA ILE A 353 -12.61 -26.65 -9.98
C ILE A 353 -13.53 -27.76 -9.45
N SER A 354 -13.70 -28.85 -10.20
CA SER A 354 -14.55 -30.00 -9.86
C SER A 354 -14.26 -30.54 -8.45
N ARG A 355 -12.99 -30.54 -8.06
CA ARG A 355 -12.49 -30.93 -6.72
C ARG A 355 -13.05 -30.08 -5.56
N PHE A 356 -13.63 -28.91 -5.84
CA PHE A 356 -14.19 -28.01 -4.84
C PHE A 356 -15.71 -28.02 -4.78
N LEU A 357 -16.42 -28.66 -5.73
CA LEU A 357 -17.89 -28.56 -5.85
C LEU A 357 -18.66 -29.04 -4.61
N LEU A 358 -18.10 -29.99 -3.86
CA LEU A 358 -18.68 -30.50 -2.62
C LEU A 358 -18.24 -29.72 -1.37
N HIS A 359 -17.34 -28.75 -1.52
CA HIS A 359 -16.85 -27.96 -0.40
C HIS A 359 -17.95 -27.00 0.08
N PRO A 360 -18.32 -26.99 1.38
CA PRO A 360 -19.48 -26.24 1.88
C PRO A 360 -19.37 -24.72 1.74
N ARG A 361 -18.15 -24.20 1.58
CA ARG A 361 -17.83 -22.77 1.37
C ARG A 361 -17.61 -22.38 -0.10
N PHE A 362 -17.78 -23.32 -1.03
CA PHE A 362 -17.64 -23.06 -2.46
C PHE A 362 -19.01 -23.13 -3.13
N HIS A 363 -19.35 -22.07 -3.85
CA HIS A 363 -20.63 -21.94 -4.54
C HIS A 363 -20.36 -21.66 -6.02
N PHE A 364 -20.49 -22.70 -6.85
CA PHE A 364 -20.26 -22.59 -8.28
C PHE A 364 -21.57 -22.51 -9.07
N VAL A 365 -21.57 -21.69 -10.11
CA VAL A 365 -22.61 -21.67 -11.15
C VAL A 365 -21.94 -21.66 -12.51
N GLU A 366 -22.40 -22.55 -13.39
CA GLU A 366 -21.99 -22.51 -14.79
C GLU A 366 -22.68 -21.35 -15.51
N GLY A 367 -21.93 -20.47 -16.15
CA GLY A 367 -22.47 -19.28 -16.79
C GLY A 367 -21.46 -18.46 -17.58
N ASP A 368 -21.95 -17.78 -18.61
CA ASP A 368 -21.21 -16.83 -19.46
C ASP A 368 -21.49 -15.39 -19.02
N ILE A 369 -20.43 -14.58 -18.86
CA ILE A 369 -20.55 -13.19 -18.44
C ILE A 369 -21.31 -12.30 -19.42
N SER A 370 -21.31 -12.63 -20.71
CA SER A 370 -22.04 -11.89 -21.75
C SER A 370 -23.55 -12.16 -21.72
N ILE A 371 -23.99 -13.26 -21.09
CA ILE A 371 -25.39 -13.70 -21.07
C ILE A 371 -26.03 -13.47 -19.70
N HIS A 372 -25.38 -13.92 -18.61
CA HIS A 372 -26.00 -14.08 -17.29
C HIS A 372 -25.97 -12.81 -16.42
N SER A 373 -26.40 -11.70 -17.02
CA SER A 373 -26.28 -10.34 -16.44
C SER A 373 -26.94 -10.21 -15.06
N GLU A 374 -28.15 -10.77 -14.89
CA GLU A 374 -28.90 -10.71 -13.62
C GLU A 374 -28.18 -11.45 -12.50
N TRP A 375 -27.62 -12.63 -12.79
CA TRP A 375 -26.89 -13.43 -11.82
C TRP A 375 -25.62 -12.70 -11.36
N ILE A 376 -24.89 -12.11 -12.31
CA ILE A 376 -23.65 -11.36 -12.05
C ILE A 376 -23.96 -10.14 -11.19
N GLU A 377 -24.95 -9.33 -11.58
CA GLU A 377 -25.32 -8.13 -10.83
C GLU A 377 -25.75 -8.47 -9.39
N TYR A 378 -26.58 -9.51 -9.24
CA TYR A 378 -26.98 -10.01 -7.92
C TYR A 378 -25.77 -10.45 -7.08
N HIS A 379 -24.84 -11.22 -7.66
CA HIS A 379 -23.67 -11.71 -6.91
C HIS A 379 -22.66 -10.61 -6.62
N VAL A 380 -22.51 -9.61 -7.49
CA VAL A 380 -21.73 -8.40 -7.17
C VAL A 380 -22.36 -7.69 -5.98
N LYS A 381 -23.69 -7.47 -5.98
CA LYS A 381 -24.40 -6.87 -4.83
C LYS A 381 -24.24 -7.70 -3.55
N LYS A 382 -24.25 -9.03 -3.64
CA LYS A 382 -24.18 -9.97 -2.51
C LYS A 382 -22.78 -10.10 -1.90
N CYS A 383 -21.74 -10.12 -2.72
CA CYS A 383 -20.36 -10.39 -2.31
C CYS A 383 -19.65 -9.13 -1.82
N ASP A 384 -18.47 -9.30 -1.23
CA ASP A 384 -17.69 -8.22 -0.61
C ASP A 384 -16.50 -7.80 -1.47
N VAL A 385 -15.82 -8.78 -2.09
CA VAL A 385 -14.67 -8.58 -2.99
C VAL A 385 -14.95 -9.25 -4.33
N ILE A 386 -14.74 -8.53 -5.43
CA ILE A 386 -15.02 -8.98 -6.80
C ILE A 386 -13.70 -9.13 -7.57
N LEU A 387 -13.50 -10.31 -8.17
CA LEU A 387 -12.37 -10.64 -9.04
C LEU A 387 -12.88 -11.03 -10.43
N PRO A 388 -12.94 -10.08 -11.37
CA PRO A 388 -13.32 -10.37 -12.76
C PRO A 388 -12.11 -10.91 -13.54
N LEU A 389 -11.88 -12.23 -13.49
CA LEU A 389 -10.75 -12.91 -14.12
C LEU A 389 -11.02 -13.34 -15.58
N VAL A 390 -12.25 -13.16 -16.08
CA VAL A 390 -12.61 -13.50 -17.46
C VAL A 390 -11.89 -12.57 -18.44
N ALA A 391 -11.02 -13.14 -19.26
CA ALA A 391 -10.37 -12.46 -20.37
C ALA A 391 -9.80 -13.47 -21.39
N ILE A 392 -9.67 -13.05 -22.65
CA ILE A 392 -8.81 -13.70 -23.64
C ILE A 392 -7.40 -13.12 -23.48
N ALA A 393 -6.46 -13.97 -23.03
CA ALA A 393 -5.08 -13.59 -22.74
C ALA A 393 -4.03 -14.32 -23.60
N THR A 394 -4.43 -14.74 -24.81
CA THR A 394 -3.58 -15.48 -25.76
C THR A 394 -3.17 -14.57 -26.94
N PRO A 395 -1.86 -14.30 -27.15
CA PRO A 395 -1.42 -13.32 -28.15
C PRO A 395 -1.89 -13.55 -29.59
N ILE A 396 -2.10 -14.80 -29.99
CA ILE A 396 -2.61 -15.13 -31.33
C ILE A 396 -4.05 -14.64 -31.55
N GLU A 397 -4.85 -14.57 -30.49
CA GLU A 397 -6.25 -14.13 -30.57
C GLU A 397 -6.35 -12.61 -30.73
N TYR A 398 -5.32 -11.86 -30.34
CA TYR A 398 -5.31 -10.39 -30.48
C TYR A 398 -5.23 -9.97 -31.95
N THR A 399 -4.56 -10.78 -32.78
CA THR A 399 -4.46 -10.55 -34.22
C THR A 399 -5.58 -11.28 -34.98
N ARG A 400 -5.95 -12.50 -34.55
CA ARG A 400 -6.96 -13.33 -35.21
C ARG A 400 -8.39 -12.83 -34.96
N ASN A 401 -8.72 -12.46 -33.72
CA ASN A 401 -10.08 -12.12 -33.28
C ASN A 401 -10.09 -10.81 -32.43
N PRO A 402 -9.56 -9.67 -32.94
CA PRO A 402 -9.38 -8.44 -32.16
C PRO A 402 -10.68 -7.89 -31.57
N LEU A 403 -11.79 -7.96 -32.32
CA LEU A 403 -13.09 -7.46 -31.84
C LEU A 403 -13.62 -8.29 -30.68
N ARG A 404 -13.51 -9.62 -30.75
CA ARG A 404 -13.92 -10.49 -29.65
C ARG A 404 -13.08 -10.26 -28.39
N VAL A 405 -11.78 -10.00 -28.57
CA VAL A 405 -10.87 -9.62 -27.47
C VAL A 405 -11.32 -8.30 -26.85
N PHE A 406 -11.67 -7.29 -27.66
CA PHE A 406 -12.17 -6.01 -27.18
C PHE A 406 -13.50 -6.15 -26.42
N GLU A 407 -14.51 -6.77 -27.02
CA GLU A 407 -15.85 -6.96 -26.42
C GLU A 407 -15.73 -7.64 -25.04
N LEU A 408 -14.99 -8.76 -24.96
CA LEU A 408 -14.87 -9.52 -23.72
C LEU A 408 -13.96 -8.83 -22.70
N ASN A 409 -12.76 -8.40 -23.10
CA ASN A 409 -11.76 -7.90 -22.15
C ASN A 409 -12.03 -6.45 -21.73
N PHE A 410 -12.77 -5.68 -22.55
CA PHE A 410 -13.11 -4.29 -22.27
C PHE A 410 -14.58 -4.13 -21.88
N GLU A 411 -15.51 -4.37 -22.79
CA GLU A 411 -16.92 -3.97 -22.60
C GLU A 411 -17.60 -4.78 -21.48
N GLU A 412 -17.45 -6.10 -21.50
CA GLU A 412 -18.03 -6.97 -20.48
C GLU A 412 -17.42 -6.73 -19.10
N ASN A 413 -16.10 -6.51 -19.04
CA ASN A 413 -15.42 -6.17 -17.80
C ASN A 413 -15.81 -4.77 -17.28
N LEU A 414 -15.97 -3.77 -18.16
CA LEU A 414 -16.44 -2.43 -17.79
C LEU A 414 -17.83 -2.48 -17.15
N ARG A 415 -18.71 -3.35 -17.65
CA ARG A 415 -20.03 -3.58 -17.05
C ARG A 415 -19.92 -4.09 -15.61
N ILE A 416 -19.03 -5.04 -15.34
CA ILE A 416 -18.78 -5.54 -13.98
C ILE A 416 -18.21 -4.44 -13.07
N ILE A 417 -17.27 -3.63 -13.57
CA ILE A 417 -16.75 -2.46 -12.82
C ILE A 417 -17.87 -1.50 -12.44
N ARG A 418 -18.79 -1.20 -13.36
CA ARG A 418 -19.94 -0.34 -13.09
C ARG A 418 -20.87 -0.93 -12.02
N TYR A 419 -21.07 -2.25 -11.99
CA TYR A 419 -21.78 -2.88 -10.87
C TYR A 419 -21.05 -2.73 -9.54
N CYS A 420 -19.72 -2.84 -9.54
CA CYS A 420 -18.92 -2.64 -8.33
C CYS A 420 -19.07 -1.21 -7.80
N VAL A 421 -19.06 -0.20 -8.68
CA VAL A 421 -19.30 1.20 -8.32
C VAL A 421 -20.72 1.38 -7.76
N LYS A 422 -21.75 0.92 -8.49
CA LYS A 422 -23.17 1.02 -8.11
C LYS A 422 -23.44 0.45 -6.71
N TYR A 423 -22.83 -0.68 -6.39
CA TYR A 423 -23.04 -1.38 -5.11
C TYR A 423 -21.91 -1.18 -4.09
N ARG A 424 -20.99 -0.24 -4.35
CA ARG A 424 -19.84 0.10 -3.49
C ARG A 424 -19.04 -1.13 -3.05
N LYS A 425 -18.71 -1.98 -4.00
CA LYS A 425 -17.96 -3.23 -3.78
C LYS A 425 -16.49 -3.05 -4.09
N ARG A 426 -15.66 -3.75 -3.33
CA ARG A 426 -14.22 -3.74 -3.57
C ARG A 426 -13.92 -4.58 -4.80
N VAL A 427 -13.14 -4.04 -5.73
CA VAL A 427 -12.68 -4.77 -6.91
C VAL A 427 -11.18 -5.01 -6.85
N VAL A 428 -10.78 -6.28 -7.06
CA VAL A 428 -9.38 -6.66 -7.27
C VAL A 428 -9.26 -7.03 -8.74
N PHE A 429 -8.85 -6.06 -9.55
CA PHE A 429 -8.92 -6.16 -10.99
C PHE A 429 -7.59 -6.69 -11.57
N PRO A 430 -7.62 -7.75 -12.41
CA PRO A 430 -6.45 -8.21 -13.11
C PRO A 430 -6.11 -7.22 -14.24
N SER A 431 -5.19 -6.32 -13.98
CA SER A 431 -4.45 -5.63 -15.04
C SER A 431 -3.47 -6.64 -15.69
N THR A 432 -2.51 -6.17 -16.48
CA THR A 432 -1.56 -7.05 -17.17
C THR A 432 -0.19 -6.38 -17.27
N SER A 433 0.88 -7.16 -17.21
CA SER A 433 2.22 -6.67 -17.53
C SER A 433 2.36 -6.20 -18.98
N GLU A 434 1.41 -6.53 -19.86
CA GLU A 434 1.42 -6.06 -21.24
C GLU A 434 0.97 -4.59 -21.38
N VAL A 435 0.41 -3.95 -20.34
CA VAL A 435 0.12 -2.50 -20.37
C VAL A 435 1.37 -1.65 -20.50
N TYR A 436 2.52 -2.13 -19.99
CA TYR A 436 3.81 -1.47 -20.17
C TYR A 436 4.28 -1.51 -21.62
N GLY A 437 3.81 -2.50 -22.40
CA GLY A 437 4.18 -2.71 -23.79
C GLY A 437 5.69 -2.78 -23.98
N MET A 438 6.23 -1.87 -24.78
CA MET A 438 7.65 -1.73 -25.11
C MET A 438 8.35 -0.68 -24.24
N CYS A 439 7.95 -0.53 -22.98
CA CYS A 439 8.63 0.32 -22.00
C CYS A 439 10.14 0.03 -22.01
N THR A 440 10.95 1.09 -21.95
CA THR A 440 12.41 1.02 -22.03
C THR A 440 13.10 0.98 -20.66
N ASP A 441 12.33 1.11 -19.57
CA ASP A 441 12.87 1.08 -18.22
C ASP A 441 13.43 -0.31 -17.89
N ALA A 442 14.52 -0.36 -17.11
CA ALA A 442 15.14 -1.61 -16.71
C ALA A 442 14.21 -2.50 -15.86
N SER A 443 13.38 -1.86 -15.03
CA SER A 443 12.32 -2.49 -14.25
C SER A 443 11.06 -1.67 -14.41
N PHE A 444 9.95 -2.31 -14.78
CA PHE A 444 8.66 -1.66 -15.02
C PHE A 444 8.02 -1.30 -13.68
N ASP A 445 7.93 0.00 -13.42
CA ASP A 445 7.39 0.58 -12.19
C ASP A 445 5.93 0.98 -12.39
N GLU A 446 5.08 0.56 -11.45
CA GLU A 446 3.63 0.74 -11.50
C GLU A 446 3.20 2.21 -11.55
N ASP A 447 3.97 3.07 -10.90
CA ASP A 447 3.62 4.46 -10.62
C ASP A 447 4.41 5.44 -11.51
N LYS A 448 5.49 4.99 -12.18
CA LYS A 448 6.43 5.85 -12.92
C LYS A 448 6.64 5.48 -14.38
N SER A 449 6.58 4.20 -14.73
CA SER A 449 6.97 3.77 -16.07
C SER A 449 5.98 4.23 -17.13
N ASN A 450 6.51 4.76 -18.22
CA ASN A 450 5.70 5.09 -19.39
C ASN A 450 5.19 3.83 -20.09
N LEU A 451 3.98 3.92 -20.62
CA LEU A 451 3.29 2.82 -21.30
C LEU A 451 3.41 3.02 -22.81
N ILE A 452 4.22 2.19 -23.48
CA ILE A 452 4.60 2.38 -24.89
C ILE A 452 4.04 1.25 -25.74
N VAL A 453 3.24 1.57 -26.74
CA VAL A 453 2.70 0.58 -27.71
C VAL A 453 3.05 0.99 -29.14
N GLY A 454 2.91 0.04 -30.06
CA GLY A 454 3.15 0.28 -31.48
C GLY A 454 2.02 1.06 -32.17
N PRO A 455 2.19 1.36 -33.47
CA PRO A 455 1.16 2.03 -34.26
C PRO A 455 -0.13 1.21 -34.36
N VAL A 456 -1.24 1.86 -34.76
CA VAL A 456 -2.57 1.23 -34.90
C VAL A 456 -2.55 0.02 -35.85
N ASN A 457 -1.68 0.00 -36.86
CA ASN A 457 -1.52 -1.13 -37.78
C ASN A 457 -0.82 -2.36 -37.16
N LYS A 458 -0.52 -2.33 -35.86
CA LYS A 458 -0.05 -3.46 -35.05
C LYS A 458 -1.15 -3.89 -34.07
N PRO A 459 -2.17 -4.65 -34.55
CA PRO A 459 -3.38 -4.96 -33.78
C PRO A 459 -3.12 -5.78 -32.51
N ARG A 460 -1.96 -6.42 -32.35
CA ARG A 460 -1.59 -7.10 -31.09
C ARG A 460 -1.80 -6.20 -29.87
N TRP A 461 -1.50 -4.90 -29.99
CA TRP A 461 -1.59 -3.95 -28.90
C TRP A 461 -3.02 -3.63 -28.46
N ILE A 462 -4.06 -4.11 -29.16
CA ILE A 462 -5.46 -3.94 -28.75
C ILE A 462 -5.68 -4.46 -27.32
N TYR A 463 -5.08 -5.62 -26.98
CA TYR A 463 -5.17 -6.19 -25.63
C TYR A 463 -4.56 -5.25 -24.58
N SER A 464 -3.34 -4.77 -24.82
CA SER A 464 -2.63 -3.85 -23.92
C SER A 464 -3.41 -2.56 -23.69
N VAL A 465 -3.87 -1.91 -24.77
CA VAL A 465 -4.59 -0.63 -24.71
C VAL A 465 -5.97 -0.80 -24.08
N SER A 466 -6.70 -1.88 -24.36
CA SER A 466 -7.98 -2.17 -23.70
C SER A 466 -7.82 -2.32 -22.19
N LYS A 467 -6.82 -3.08 -21.73
CA LYS A 467 -6.56 -3.24 -20.29
C LYS A 467 -6.09 -1.93 -19.64
N GLN A 468 -5.24 -1.16 -20.32
CA GLN A 468 -4.81 0.16 -19.87
C GLN A 468 -5.98 1.14 -19.74
N LEU A 469 -6.91 1.16 -20.69
CA LEU A 469 -8.07 2.03 -20.63
C LEU A 469 -9.00 1.64 -19.47
N LEU A 470 -9.19 0.35 -19.20
CA LEU A 470 -9.89 -0.11 -17.99
C LEU A 470 -9.20 0.30 -16.70
N ASP A 471 -7.87 0.17 -16.61
CA ASP A 471 -7.10 0.64 -15.45
C ASP A 471 -7.39 2.12 -15.15
N ARG A 472 -7.42 2.96 -16.21
CA ARG A 472 -7.71 4.41 -16.10
C ARG A 472 -9.15 4.69 -15.71
N VAL A 473 -10.11 3.94 -16.23
CA VAL A 473 -11.52 4.08 -15.87
C VAL A 473 -11.75 3.68 -14.40
N ILE A 474 -11.15 2.58 -13.95
CA ILE A 474 -11.19 2.15 -12.55
C ILE A 474 -10.55 3.21 -11.65
N TRP A 475 -9.40 3.76 -12.05
CA TRP A 475 -8.74 4.86 -11.34
C TRP A 475 -9.66 6.07 -11.19
N ALA A 476 -10.31 6.50 -12.28
CA ALA A 476 -11.24 7.62 -12.27
C ALA A 476 -12.44 7.37 -11.34
N TYR A 477 -13.00 6.15 -11.35
CA TYR A 477 -14.05 5.77 -10.39
C TYR A 477 -13.56 5.79 -8.94
N GLY A 478 -12.31 5.41 -8.68
CA GLY A 478 -11.72 5.52 -7.35
C GLY A 478 -11.59 6.96 -6.88
N GLU A 479 -11.07 7.84 -7.74
CA GLU A 479 -10.83 9.25 -7.42
C GLU A 479 -12.13 10.06 -7.31
N LYS A 480 -13.10 9.83 -8.19
CA LYS A 480 -14.32 10.66 -8.31
C LYS A 480 -15.54 10.08 -7.61
N GLU A 481 -15.64 8.76 -7.51
CA GLU A 481 -16.82 8.08 -6.94
C GLU A 481 -16.49 7.20 -5.72
N GLY A 482 -15.22 7.18 -5.28
CA GLY A 482 -14.79 6.44 -4.09
C GLY A 482 -14.81 4.92 -4.25
N LEU A 483 -14.67 4.41 -5.48
CA LEU A 483 -14.51 2.96 -5.71
C LEU A 483 -13.26 2.44 -4.99
N ARG A 484 -13.45 1.46 -4.10
CA ARG A 484 -12.33 0.74 -3.49
C ARG A 484 -11.78 -0.28 -4.50
N PHE A 485 -10.57 -0.07 -4.98
CA PHE A 485 -9.95 -0.96 -5.96
C PHE A 485 -8.50 -1.28 -5.62
N THR A 486 -8.03 -2.40 -6.16
CA THR A 486 -6.61 -2.71 -6.31
C THR A 486 -6.40 -3.28 -7.71
N LEU A 487 -5.45 -2.73 -8.47
CA LEU A 487 -5.04 -3.29 -9.76
C LEU A 487 -3.82 -4.18 -9.54
N PHE A 488 -3.84 -5.42 -10.02
CA PHE A 488 -2.66 -6.28 -9.97
C PHE A 488 -2.20 -6.66 -11.38
N ARG A 489 -0.88 -6.71 -11.59
CA ARG A 489 -0.25 -6.98 -12.89
C ARG A 489 0.59 -8.26 -12.79
N PRO A 490 0.09 -9.40 -13.24
CA PRO A 490 0.86 -10.64 -13.30
C PRO A 490 2.00 -10.57 -14.33
N PHE A 491 3.19 -11.04 -13.95
CA PHE A 491 4.34 -11.22 -14.84
C PHE A 491 4.57 -12.71 -15.08
N ASN A 492 4.11 -13.17 -16.24
CA ASN A 492 4.35 -14.52 -16.77
C ASN A 492 4.21 -15.63 -15.71
N TRP A 493 3.08 -15.63 -15.00
CA TRP A 493 2.77 -16.69 -14.04
C TRP A 493 2.67 -18.04 -14.76
N MET A 494 3.30 -19.06 -14.19
CA MET A 494 3.30 -20.42 -14.72
C MET A 494 3.24 -21.44 -13.59
N GLY A 495 2.76 -22.64 -13.91
CA GLY A 495 2.48 -23.69 -12.95
C GLY A 495 1.51 -24.74 -13.51
N PRO A 496 1.16 -25.74 -12.70
CA PRO A 496 0.12 -26.72 -13.02
C PRO A 496 -1.17 -26.05 -13.53
N ARG A 497 -1.88 -26.66 -14.48
CA ARG A 497 -3.16 -26.13 -15.05
C ARG A 497 -3.05 -24.79 -15.78
N LEU A 498 -1.86 -24.37 -16.20
CA LEU A 498 -1.70 -23.23 -17.10
C LEU A 498 -2.18 -23.59 -18.51
N ASP A 499 -3.44 -23.26 -18.81
CA ASP A 499 -4.09 -23.57 -20.09
C ASP A 499 -4.38 -25.06 -20.25
N SER A 500 -4.47 -25.55 -21.48
CA SER A 500 -4.54 -26.97 -21.80
C SER A 500 -3.73 -27.30 -23.04
N LEU A 501 -3.28 -28.56 -23.14
CA LEU A 501 -2.59 -29.06 -24.34
C LEU A 501 -3.48 -28.99 -25.59
N ASN A 502 -4.80 -29.20 -25.42
CA ASN A 502 -5.76 -29.05 -26.51
C ASN A 502 -5.86 -27.61 -27.01
N ALA A 503 -5.85 -26.62 -26.11
CA ALA A 503 -5.81 -25.21 -26.50
C ALA A 503 -4.49 -24.85 -27.20
N ALA A 504 -3.38 -25.46 -26.78
CA ALA A 504 -2.07 -25.29 -27.42
C ALA A 504 -2.02 -25.85 -28.86
N ARG A 505 -2.75 -26.91 -29.19
CA ARG A 505 -2.80 -27.47 -30.57
C ARG A 505 -3.28 -26.46 -31.62
N ILE A 506 -4.15 -25.53 -31.23
CA ILE A 506 -4.66 -24.45 -32.09
C ILE A 506 -3.90 -23.12 -31.92
N GLY A 507 -2.78 -23.15 -31.17
CA GLY A 507 -1.94 -21.99 -30.86
C GLY A 507 -2.47 -21.07 -29.76
N SER A 508 -3.57 -21.43 -29.09
CA SER A 508 -4.22 -20.63 -28.05
C SER A 508 -3.68 -20.95 -26.66
N SER A 509 -2.36 -20.86 -26.50
CA SER A 509 -1.66 -21.11 -25.23
C SER A 509 -0.56 -20.09 -24.97
N ARG A 510 -0.07 -20.05 -23.73
CA ARG A 510 1.11 -19.27 -23.35
C ARG A 510 2.37 -20.08 -23.66
N ALA A 511 3.52 -19.39 -23.68
CA ALA A 511 4.78 -19.93 -24.18
C ALA A 511 5.13 -21.32 -23.60
N ILE A 512 5.18 -21.47 -22.28
CA ILE A 512 5.59 -22.75 -21.66
C ILE A 512 4.65 -23.91 -22.03
N THR A 513 3.33 -23.72 -22.05
CA THR A 513 2.37 -24.77 -22.41
C THR A 513 2.51 -25.16 -23.89
N GLN A 514 2.79 -24.20 -24.77
CA GLN A 514 3.10 -24.49 -26.17
C GLN A 514 4.39 -25.31 -26.32
N LEU A 515 5.44 -24.96 -25.56
CA LEU A 515 6.71 -25.68 -25.58
C LEU A 515 6.55 -27.12 -25.09
N ILE A 516 5.77 -27.33 -24.01
CA ILE A 516 5.44 -28.67 -23.50
C ILE A 516 4.68 -29.47 -24.54
N LEU A 517 3.69 -28.88 -25.22
CA LEU A 517 2.96 -29.56 -26.28
C LEU A 517 3.92 -30.05 -27.39
N ASN A 518 4.86 -29.20 -27.81
CA ASN A 518 5.82 -29.57 -28.86
C ASN A 518 6.64 -30.80 -28.45
N LEU A 519 7.08 -30.88 -27.20
CA LEU A 519 7.79 -32.04 -26.65
C LEU A 519 6.90 -33.30 -26.58
N VAL A 520 5.64 -33.15 -26.17
CA VAL A 520 4.66 -34.25 -26.08
C VAL A 520 4.29 -34.82 -27.45
N GLU A 521 4.22 -33.98 -28.49
CA GLU A 521 3.85 -34.38 -29.85
C GLU A 521 5.07 -34.71 -30.73
N GLY A 522 6.29 -34.43 -30.26
CA GLY A 522 7.49 -34.60 -31.07
C GLY A 522 7.59 -33.60 -32.22
N SER A 523 6.99 -32.42 -32.09
CA SER A 523 7.10 -31.34 -33.06
C SER A 523 8.23 -30.37 -32.65
N PRO A 524 8.85 -29.66 -33.61
CA PRO A 524 9.99 -28.79 -33.29
C PRO A 524 9.56 -27.61 -32.42
N ILE A 525 10.41 -27.23 -31.46
CA ILE A 525 10.20 -26.01 -30.69
C ILE A 525 10.50 -24.81 -31.57
N LYS A 526 9.47 -23.99 -31.81
CA LYS A 526 9.58 -22.75 -32.59
C LYS A 526 10.08 -21.61 -31.70
N LEU A 527 11.25 -21.07 -32.03
CA LEU A 527 11.81 -19.86 -31.42
C LEU A 527 11.46 -18.65 -32.29
N ILE A 528 10.42 -17.94 -31.89
CA ILE A 528 9.90 -16.79 -32.61
C ILE A 528 10.95 -15.67 -32.60
N ASP A 529 11.34 -15.20 -33.78
CA ASP A 529 12.38 -14.19 -34.02
C ASP A 529 13.70 -14.50 -33.29
N GLY A 530 14.04 -15.79 -33.17
CA GLY A 530 15.27 -16.27 -32.52
C GLY A 530 15.18 -16.49 -31.02
N GLY A 531 14.06 -16.14 -30.37
CA GLY A 531 13.77 -16.49 -28.97
C GLY A 531 14.62 -15.77 -27.92
N GLN A 532 15.31 -14.68 -28.30
CA GLN A 532 16.21 -13.91 -27.42
C GLN A 532 15.47 -12.95 -26.47
N GLN A 533 14.20 -12.67 -26.75
CA GLN A 533 13.35 -11.84 -25.91
C GLN A 533 13.18 -12.44 -24.52
N LYS A 534 13.35 -11.59 -23.49
CA LYS A 534 13.40 -12.01 -22.08
C LYS A 534 12.10 -11.73 -21.34
N ARG A 535 11.75 -12.60 -20.40
CA ARG A 535 10.61 -12.50 -19.50
C ARG A 535 11.02 -12.89 -18.09
N CYS A 536 10.39 -12.29 -17.09
CA CYS A 536 10.46 -12.74 -15.70
C CYS A 536 9.32 -13.71 -15.41
N PHE A 537 9.65 -14.98 -15.19
CA PHE A 537 8.67 -16.04 -14.93
C PHE A 537 8.40 -16.22 -13.44
N THR A 538 7.13 -16.38 -13.08
CA THR A 538 6.73 -16.42 -11.67
C THR A 538 5.97 -17.71 -11.39
N ASP A 539 6.33 -18.38 -10.31
CA ASP A 539 5.55 -19.53 -9.84
C ASP A 539 4.14 -19.10 -9.44
N ILE A 540 3.14 -19.89 -9.82
CA ILE A 540 1.75 -19.61 -9.47
C ILE A 540 1.53 -19.54 -7.96
N ARG A 541 2.29 -20.27 -7.14
CA ARG A 541 2.17 -20.23 -5.68
C ARG A 541 2.59 -18.88 -5.12
N ASP A 542 3.72 -18.35 -5.58
CA ASP A 542 4.19 -17.00 -5.26
C ASP A 542 3.15 -15.95 -5.70
N GLY A 543 2.63 -16.09 -6.92
CA GLY A 543 1.62 -15.18 -7.47
C GLY A 543 0.30 -15.18 -6.70
N ILE A 544 -0.21 -16.36 -6.35
CA ILE A 544 -1.46 -16.53 -5.61
C ILE A 544 -1.33 -16.08 -4.16
N GLU A 545 -0.17 -16.27 -3.53
CA GLU A 545 0.07 -15.74 -2.19
C GLU A 545 0.03 -14.20 -2.19
N ALA A 546 0.67 -13.53 -3.15
CA ALA A 546 0.54 -12.08 -3.29
C ALA A 546 -0.92 -11.65 -3.54
N LEU A 547 -1.65 -12.34 -4.42
CA LEU A 547 -3.05 -12.02 -4.71
C LEU A 547 -3.96 -12.27 -3.49
N PHE A 548 -3.69 -13.31 -2.70
CA PHE A 548 -4.37 -13.57 -1.45
C PHE A 548 -4.15 -12.43 -0.44
N ARG A 549 -2.91 -11.94 -0.30
CA ARG A 549 -2.61 -10.77 0.55
C ARG A 549 -3.30 -9.49 0.07
N ILE A 550 -3.46 -9.31 -1.24
CA ILE A 550 -4.30 -8.23 -1.79
C ILE A 550 -5.75 -8.39 -1.34
N ILE A 551 -6.31 -9.61 -1.33
CA ILE A 551 -7.68 -9.85 -0.87
C ILE A 551 -7.80 -9.57 0.63
N VAL A 552 -6.83 -10.00 1.45
CA VAL A 552 -6.76 -9.71 2.90
C VAL A 552 -6.74 -8.20 3.16
N ASN A 553 -5.95 -7.44 2.39
CA ASN A 553 -5.84 -5.98 2.45
C ASN A 553 -5.55 -5.44 3.86
N ASP A 554 -4.56 -6.03 4.52
CA ASP A 554 -4.21 -5.67 5.88
C ASP A 554 -3.84 -4.18 6.00
N GLY A 555 -4.47 -3.47 6.94
CA GLY A 555 -4.35 -2.03 7.13
C GLY A 555 -4.84 -1.17 5.95
N ASP A 556 -5.69 -1.72 5.07
CA ASP A 556 -6.17 -1.08 3.84
C ASP A 556 -5.02 -0.62 2.91
N ARG A 557 -3.85 -1.26 2.99
CA ARG A 557 -2.62 -0.87 2.28
C ARG A 557 -2.69 -0.99 0.77
N CYS A 558 -3.67 -1.74 0.24
CA CYS A 558 -3.86 -1.99 -1.19
C CYS A 558 -4.90 -1.07 -1.84
N ASP A 559 -5.61 -0.24 -1.07
CA ASP A 559 -6.64 0.63 -1.62
C ASP A 559 -6.03 1.70 -2.54
N GLY A 560 -6.55 1.78 -3.78
CA GLY A 560 -6.06 2.70 -4.79
C GLY A 560 -4.64 2.39 -5.28
N LYS A 561 -4.17 1.14 -5.11
CA LYS A 561 -2.82 0.73 -5.51
C LYS A 561 -2.81 -0.08 -6.80
N ILE A 562 -1.70 0.05 -7.51
CA ILE A 562 -1.30 -0.78 -8.63
C ILE A 562 -0.10 -1.60 -8.17
N ILE A 563 -0.18 -2.92 -8.32
CA ILE A 563 0.81 -3.85 -7.77
C ILE A 563 1.24 -4.85 -8.85
N ASN A 564 2.50 -4.79 -9.27
CA ASN A 564 3.13 -5.84 -10.05
C ASN A 564 3.35 -7.06 -9.17
N ILE A 565 3.08 -8.24 -9.72
CA ILE A 565 3.36 -9.51 -9.07
C ILE A 565 4.18 -10.35 -10.02
N GLY A 566 5.47 -10.44 -9.74
CA GLY A 566 6.38 -11.30 -10.47
C GLY A 566 7.68 -11.59 -9.76
N ASN A 567 8.47 -12.51 -10.30
CA ASN A 567 9.82 -12.79 -9.82
C ASN A 567 10.89 -12.16 -10.74
N PRO A 568 11.46 -10.99 -10.36
CA PRO A 568 12.47 -10.31 -11.17
C PRO A 568 13.80 -11.08 -11.29
N ASP A 569 14.04 -12.07 -10.43
CA ASP A 569 15.25 -12.89 -10.43
C ASP A 569 15.14 -14.07 -11.41
N ASN A 570 13.92 -14.51 -11.72
CA ASN A 570 13.62 -15.54 -12.72
C ASN A 570 13.54 -14.96 -14.15
N GLU A 571 14.48 -14.09 -14.53
CA GLU A 571 14.57 -13.55 -15.88
C GLU A 571 15.24 -14.54 -16.83
N ALA A 572 14.53 -14.93 -17.90
CA ALA A 572 15.07 -15.82 -18.92
C ALA A 572 14.50 -15.46 -20.31
N SER A 573 15.30 -15.72 -21.34
CA SER A 573 14.86 -15.73 -22.73
C SER A 573 13.94 -16.92 -23.02
N ILE A 574 13.17 -16.86 -24.10
CA ILE A 574 12.36 -18.00 -24.54
C ILE A 574 13.25 -19.19 -24.90
N GLN A 575 14.44 -18.94 -25.45
CA GLN A 575 15.43 -19.98 -25.72
C GLN A 575 15.90 -20.66 -24.43
N GLU A 576 16.30 -19.90 -23.41
CA GLU A 576 16.72 -20.43 -22.12
C GLU A 576 15.61 -21.23 -21.42
N LEU A 577 14.36 -20.72 -21.44
CA LEU A 577 13.20 -21.47 -20.95
C LEU A 577 13.05 -22.81 -21.69
N ALA A 578 13.17 -22.81 -23.01
CA ALA A 578 13.00 -24.01 -23.81
C ALA A 578 14.11 -25.04 -23.58
N THR A 579 15.35 -24.59 -23.39
CA THR A 579 16.48 -25.45 -23.01
C THR A 579 16.28 -26.05 -21.63
N LEU A 580 15.90 -25.23 -20.63
CA LEU A 580 15.61 -25.71 -19.28
C LEU A 580 14.47 -26.74 -19.29
N LEU A 581 13.42 -26.49 -20.05
CA LEU A 581 12.29 -27.40 -20.19
C LEU A 581 12.70 -28.73 -20.84
N LEU A 582 13.53 -28.68 -21.90
CA LEU A 582 14.06 -29.88 -22.55
C LEU A 582 14.92 -30.70 -21.59
N ASP A 583 15.81 -30.05 -20.82
CA ASP A 583 16.64 -30.72 -19.82
C ASP A 583 15.80 -31.44 -18.75
N SER A 584 14.72 -30.79 -18.29
CA SER A 584 13.77 -31.38 -17.33
C SER A 584 12.96 -32.51 -17.97
N PHE A 585 12.58 -32.38 -19.24
CA PHE A 585 11.85 -33.39 -20.00
C PHE A 585 12.67 -34.66 -20.22
N ASP A 586 13.92 -34.54 -20.63
CA ASP A 586 14.78 -35.69 -20.87
C ASP A 586 15.11 -36.48 -19.59
N LYS A 587 15.05 -35.82 -18.42
CA LYS A 587 15.21 -36.46 -17.10
C LYS A 587 13.89 -36.99 -16.52
N HIS A 588 12.75 -36.68 -17.14
CA HIS A 588 11.44 -36.98 -16.56
C HIS A 588 11.15 -38.49 -16.59
N PRO A 589 10.55 -39.09 -15.53
CA PRO A 589 10.26 -40.53 -15.51
C PRO A 589 9.37 -41.02 -16.66
N LEU A 590 8.46 -40.16 -17.15
CA LEU A 590 7.57 -40.46 -18.28
C LEU A 590 8.19 -40.22 -19.66
N ARG A 591 9.48 -39.81 -19.74
CA ARG A 591 10.14 -39.43 -21.01
C ARG A 591 10.02 -40.49 -22.10
N CYS A 592 10.09 -41.77 -21.73
CA CYS A 592 10.04 -42.89 -22.66
C CYS A 592 8.70 -43.03 -23.42
N HIS A 593 7.63 -42.38 -22.97
CA HIS A 593 6.31 -42.41 -23.60
C HIS A 593 6.15 -41.38 -24.74
N PHE A 594 7.14 -40.52 -24.96
CA PHE A 594 7.05 -39.42 -25.90
C PHE A 594 8.11 -39.52 -27.02
N PRO A 595 7.85 -38.95 -28.21
CA PRO A 595 8.78 -39.01 -29.34
C PRO A 595 10.18 -38.41 -29.05
N PRO A 596 11.19 -38.66 -29.89
CA PRO A 596 12.45 -37.94 -29.83
C PRO A 596 12.24 -36.43 -30.06
N PHE A 597 13.12 -35.61 -29.48
CA PHE A 597 13.06 -34.16 -29.66
C PHE A 597 13.33 -33.78 -31.12
N ALA A 598 12.40 -33.05 -31.74
CA ALA A 598 12.49 -32.65 -33.15
C ALA A 598 13.37 -31.41 -33.40
N GLY A 599 14.06 -30.91 -32.37
CA GLY A 599 14.99 -29.78 -32.48
C GLY A 599 14.34 -28.40 -32.28
N PHE A 600 15.21 -27.39 -32.23
CA PHE A 600 14.82 -25.99 -32.24
C PHE A 600 14.72 -25.48 -33.68
N GLN A 601 13.68 -24.69 -33.96
CA GLN A 601 13.48 -24.05 -35.25
C GLN A 601 13.26 -22.56 -35.06
N ILE A 602 14.05 -21.73 -35.73
CA ILE A 602 13.84 -20.28 -35.76
C ILE A 602 12.71 -19.98 -36.74
N VAL A 603 11.75 -19.16 -36.31
CA VAL A 603 10.54 -18.85 -37.08
C VAL A 603 10.26 -17.35 -37.02
N GLU A 604 9.89 -16.75 -38.15
CA GLU A 604 9.47 -15.34 -38.18
C GLU A 604 8.13 -15.16 -37.45
N SER A 605 8.02 -14.12 -36.62
CA SER A 605 6.78 -13.83 -35.88
C SER A 605 5.56 -13.64 -36.77
N GLY A 606 5.72 -13.07 -37.97
CA GLY A 606 4.64 -12.93 -38.94
C GLY A 606 4.05 -14.26 -39.42
N SER A 607 4.86 -15.32 -39.48
CA SER A 607 4.41 -16.66 -39.89
C SER A 607 3.68 -17.41 -38.77
N TYR A 608 3.94 -17.06 -37.50
CA TYR A 608 3.31 -17.69 -36.35
C TYR A 608 2.05 -16.94 -35.87
N TYR A 609 2.18 -15.62 -35.65
CA TYR A 609 1.11 -14.77 -35.10
C TYR A 609 0.31 -14.02 -36.16
N GLY A 610 0.74 -14.05 -37.41
CA GLY A 610 0.13 -13.30 -38.51
C GLY A 610 0.67 -11.88 -38.68
N LYS A 611 0.20 -11.20 -39.73
CA LYS A 611 0.58 -9.81 -40.02
C LYS A 611 0.17 -8.89 -38.87
N GLY A 612 1.04 -7.93 -38.55
CA GLY A 612 0.74 -6.92 -37.54
C GLY A 612 1.16 -7.30 -36.11
N TYR A 613 1.84 -8.43 -35.92
CA TYR A 613 2.51 -8.74 -34.66
C TYR A 613 3.74 -7.82 -34.43
N GLN A 614 4.02 -7.56 -33.17
CA GLN A 614 5.19 -6.86 -32.63
C GLN A 614 5.42 -7.38 -31.21
N ASP A 615 6.66 -7.52 -30.75
CA ASP A 615 6.96 -8.11 -29.43
C ASP A 615 7.64 -7.12 -28.47
N VAL A 616 7.88 -7.58 -27.25
CA VAL A 616 8.53 -6.87 -26.16
C VAL A 616 9.90 -7.48 -25.94
N ALA A 617 10.98 -6.69 -26.00
CA ALA A 617 12.34 -7.20 -25.87
C ALA A 617 12.63 -7.78 -24.47
N HIS A 618 12.29 -7.04 -23.41
CA HIS A 618 12.46 -7.45 -22.02
C HIS A 618 11.23 -7.07 -21.19
N ARG A 619 10.97 -7.82 -20.12
CA ARG A 619 9.84 -7.56 -19.24
C ARG A 619 10.18 -7.97 -17.81
N LYS A 620 10.67 -6.99 -17.04
CA LYS A 620 11.10 -7.16 -15.66
C LYS A 620 10.26 -6.27 -14.73
N PRO A 621 9.59 -6.80 -13.70
CA PRO A 621 8.80 -5.99 -12.78
C PRO A 621 9.68 -5.26 -11.77
N SER A 622 9.31 -4.02 -11.44
CA SER A 622 9.52 -3.51 -10.08
C SER A 622 8.54 -4.23 -9.15
N ILE A 623 9.00 -4.70 -7.99
CA ILE A 623 8.15 -5.32 -6.96
C ILE A 623 8.09 -4.49 -5.68
N ASN A 624 8.49 -3.22 -5.74
CA ASN A 624 8.53 -2.33 -4.58
C ASN A 624 7.14 -2.13 -3.96
N ASN A 625 6.09 -2.00 -4.79
CA ASN A 625 4.73 -1.88 -4.28
C ASN A 625 4.26 -3.19 -3.63
N ALA A 626 4.63 -4.35 -4.17
CA ALA A 626 4.31 -5.65 -3.55
C ALA A 626 4.99 -5.78 -2.18
N LYS A 627 6.28 -5.44 -2.06
CA LYS A 627 6.99 -5.42 -0.77
C LYS A 627 6.33 -4.47 0.23
N ARG A 628 6.04 -3.24 -0.19
CA ARG A 628 5.48 -2.18 0.68
C ARG A 628 4.04 -2.45 1.13
N CYS A 629 3.20 -2.95 0.22
CA CYS A 629 1.78 -3.12 0.47
C CYS A 629 1.43 -4.48 1.06
N LEU A 630 2.20 -5.53 0.73
CA LEU A 630 1.87 -6.92 1.03
C LEU A 630 2.90 -7.61 1.93
N ASP A 631 4.03 -6.98 2.23
CA ASP A 631 5.18 -7.62 2.89
C ASP A 631 5.58 -8.93 2.17
N TRP A 632 5.51 -8.92 0.84
CA TRP A 632 5.67 -10.08 -0.03
C TRP A 632 6.93 -9.99 -0.87
N GLU A 633 7.62 -11.13 -1.00
CA GLU A 633 8.71 -11.35 -1.94
C GLU A 633 8.55 -12.75 -2.55
N PRO A 634 8.85 -12.92 -3.85
CA PRO A 634 8.82 -14.23 -4.50
C PRO A 634 9.98 -15.09 -3.99
N SER A 635 9.74 -16.39 -3.86
CA SER A 635 10.68 -17.32 -3.20
C SER A 635 11.07 -18.50 -4.07
N ILE A 636 10.30 -18.82 -5.11
CA ILE A 636 10.46 -20.05 -5.88
C ILE A 636 11.31 -19.80 -7.12
N ALA A 637 12.33 -20.64 -7.30
CA ALA A 637 13.23 -20.56 -8.44
C ALA A 637 12.56 -21.09 -9.73
N MET A 638 12.96 -20.52 -10.86
CA MET A 638 12.39 -20.87 -12.18
C MET A 638 12.43 -22.36 -12.50
N ARG A 639 13.52 -23.06 -12.10
CA ARG A 639 13.70 -24.50 -12.34
C ARG A 639 12.58 -25.33 -11.72
N ASP A 640 12.28 -25.08 -10.44
CA ASP A 640 11.28 -25.84 -9.69
C ASP A 640 9.90 -25.65 -10.32
N THR A 641 9.57 -24.42 -10.71
CA THR A 641 8.32 -24.12 -11.41
C THR A 641 8.23 -24.83 -12.77
N VAL A 642 9.32 -24.88 -13.55
CA VAL A 642 9.35 -25.59 -14.84
C VAL A 642 9.13 -27.08 -14.65
N GLU A 643 9.80 -27.69 -13.68
CA GLU A 643 9.69 -29.13 -13.37
C GLU A 643 8.27 -29.50 -12.94
N GLU A 644 7.65 -28.74 -12.03
CA GLU A 644 6.28 -28.98 -11.60
C GLU A 644 5.25 -28.78 -12.70
N THR A 645 5.42 -27.72 -13.51
CA THR A 645 4.52 -27.44 -14.64
C THR A 645 4.58 -28.59 -15.64
N LEU A 646 5.80 -29.04 -15.96
CA LEU A 646 6.02 -30.14 -16.89
C LEU A 646 5.41 -31.45 -16.36
N ASP A 647 5.72 -31.83 -15.11
CA ASP A 647 5.20 -33.07 -14.50
C ASP A 647 3.67 -33.12 -14.55
N PHE A 648 3.00 -32.01 -14.19
CA PHE A 648 1.55 -31.91 -14.27
C PHE A 648 1.03 -32.20 -15.69
N PHE A 649 1.61 -31.59 -16.72
CA PHE A 649 1.15 -31.77 -18.09
C PHE A 649 1.44 -33.17 -18.63
N LEU A 650 2.63 -33.73 -18.36
CA LEU A 650 2.97 -35.07 -18.84
C LEU A 650 2.06 -36.14 -18.22
N ARG A 651 1.71 -36.01 -16.94
CA ARG A 651 0.75 -36.91 -16.28
C ARG A 651 -0.69 -36.74 -16.75
N SER A 652 -1.02 -35.60 -17.35
CA SER A 652 -2.36 -35.33 -17.88
C SER A 652 -2.59 -35.90 -19.28
N VAL A 653 -1.53 -36.38 -19.95
CA VAL A 653 -1.65 -37.03 -21.26
C VAL A 653 -2.15 -38.46 -21.05
N ASP A 654 -3.21 -38.84 -21.76
CA ASP A 654 -3.65 -40.23 -21.78
C ASP A 654 -2.66 -41.07 -22.62
N ILE A 655 -1.96 -41.99 -21.95
CA ILE A 655 -0.92 -42.82 -22.55
C ILE A 655 -1.53 -44.06 -23.25
N ALA A 656 -2.80 -44.39 -22.99
CA ALA A 656 -3.45 -45.60 -23.51
C ALA A 656 -3.83 -45.54 -25.00
N GLU A 657 -4.04 -44.35 -25.57
CA GLU A 657 -4.49 -44.19 -26.97
C GLU A 657 -3.35 -44.19 -28.01
N ARG A 658 -2.07 -44.18 -27.61
CA ARG A 658 -0.93 -44.05 -28.54
C ARG A 658 -0.20 -45.34 -28.87
N ALA A 659 -0.67 -46.49 -28.38
CA ALA A 659 -0.09 -47.81 -28.65
C ALA A 659 -0.75 -48.57 -29.82
N SER A 660 -1.61 -47.91 -30.62
CA SER A 660 -2.26 -48.49 -31.81
C SER A 660 -1.72 -47.95 -33.12
#